data_AF-A0AA90QSB4-F1
#
_entry.id   AF-A0AA90QSB4-F1
#
_cell.length_a   1.000
_cell.length_b   1.000
_cell.length_c   1.000
_cell.angle_alpha   90.00
_cell.angle_beta   90.00
_cell.angle_gamma   90.00
#
_symmetry.space_group_name_H-M   'P 1'
#
loop_
_entity.id
_entity.type
_entity.pdbx_description
1 polymer ?
#
loop_
_entity_poly.entity_id
_entity_poly.type
_entity_poly.pdbx_seq_one_letter_code
_entity_poly.pdbx_strand_id
1 'polypeptide(L)'
;MPAQYVNTLRYWFDVEALMYPDVPRSGKRPAFFKRYDEKLPWLPAPRGTLADDAPHGRHKYFVWFGLVEKGVLEAELVEMFPLEAAEEKFSGNHVHPAKGNTFLCAIEIGSDGRPSVDTLQLAAFAVAFAEKKNKTRIGYGVTLFGLKNKLHELAMGNHGIADADWFDEVTDFLISELDWKPRTLLARAQLCAHEVTLVDRRGKKFSREPEMDPVNSFYLDDLDRMRQEAEHGTGSAQIQAYLDGHERGDARRGDARRGDARRSDARLDITRPASVNAALDPRRFPLGRWPTEFPLFLMQQVAVNIGLETLADGGIFSVNGPPGTGKTTLLMDIIAARVVERARILVQFANPEAAFARSPQQVEYPANSSGVAYKGPCFHIDERLLDTGIVVASENNKAVENITLDLPSIKKVAPQALLVDGEPFDYFAASAESILNEEKKKVPGEADVDTPEDNDTDEDHGKIRCWGLISVPLGKMANRSLVANRLSAFKEFGLAKQLAAAGASLNWEAARTRFNEAVAEVEAIQAAILDYDSALPEWKAARELSAAFDGAAAAARQRNEDANAALATLDTDTAGNASAIATNLQERELHATEWPAWRQLLARFFNKAKFAGFQSRQQALSDEYDGLRSERARLKVARLEALTSASTCAAHWQAARADAATHTAALRTVRQRLDALAATLGEAAFDPAAFAALPVEQQQKSLPRSNAKYHAARATVFVAAMQLHKAFLKHAGKPFETNFRLALAMLAQEGYIQPHLAAMARHLWATFFLAVPVVSSTFASVSRCFADLGEGEIGLLLVDEAGQAVPSHALGAIWRSKRALIVGDPLQVEPVVAMDKKLDYGILSYHQAPAEHQLTAYSAQHLADRGNRFGANVVQYDGSDLWVGAPLRVHRRCADPMFSLSNQIAYNAKMVYGPARAEEEQVTALRPLLGPSCWHDIAGGEFEEHYNEREGAVAAGIVVRYASNGWVDKAHGLPDLFLISPFKSVAQELTGLLRACADEWAGEADDEAIAKWLHGHVGTVHTFQGKECETVVFVLGGKTNEARNWAAGRPNIINVAATRAKRRLYVIGSRQQWSRTLFGRQLADALPIVSQPGSEL
;
A
#
# COMPACT_ATOMS: atom_id res chain seq x y z
N MET A 1 -5.12 -30.99 -3.61
CA MET A 1 -4.56 -29.68 -3.98
C MET A 1 -3.71 -29.82 -5.26
N PRO A 2 -3.52 -28.75 -6.06
CA PRO A 2 -2.62 -28.75 -7.21
C PRO A 2 -1.18 -29.08 -6.80
N ALA A 3 -0.48 -29.96 -7.52
CA ALA A 3 0.87 -30.40 -7.13
C ALA A 3 1.88 -29.25 -6.95
N GLN A 4 1.80 -28.23 -7.80
CA GLN A 4 2.65 -27.03 -7.75
C GLN A 4 2.53 -26.25 -6.43
N TYR A 5 1.34 -26.24 -5.82
CA TYR A 5 1.10 -25.57 -4.54
C TYR A 5 1.91 -26.23 -3.42
N VAL A 6 1.83 -27.56 -3.32
CA VAL A 6 2.58 -28.36 -2.34
C VAL A 6 4.08 -28.25 -2.60
N ASN A 7 4.51 -28.30 -3.87
CA ASN A 7 5.91 -28.18 -4.26
C ASN A 7 6.53 -26.85 -3.81
N THR A 8 5.78 -25.75 -3.95
CA THR A 8 6.23 -24.42 -3.52
C THR A 8 6.41 -24.35 -2.01
N LEU A 9 5.44 -24.86 -1.24
CA LEU A 9 5.53 -24.86 0.22
C LEU A 9 6.67 -25.74 0.74
N ARG A 10 6.94 -26.88 0.08
CA ARG A 10 8.12 -27.71 0.37
C ARG A 10 9.42 -26.96 0.08
N TYR A 11 9.51 -26.34 -1.09
CA TYR A 11 10.64 -25.52 -1.49
C TYR A 11 10.91 -24.38 -0.49
N TRP A 12 9.91 -23.58 -0.15
CA TRP A 12 10.08 -22.47 0.80
C TRP A 12 10.42 -22.97 2.20
N PHE A 13 9.81 -24.06 2.66
CA PHE A 13 10.19 -24.69 3.92
C PHE A 13 11.66 -25.13 3.91
N ASP A 14 12.10 -25.82 2.86
CA ASP A 14 13.46 -26.35 2.78
C ASP A 14 14.51 -25.24 2.64
N VAL A 15 14.24 -24.14 1.92
CA VAL A 15 15.13 -22.96 1.91
C VAL A 15 15.27 -22.38 3.32
N GLU A 16 14.16 -22.11 4.01
CA GLU A 16 14.17 -21.55 5.37
C GLU A 16 14.83 -22.50 6.38
N ALA A 17 14.59 -23.81 6.25
CA ALA A 17 15.13 -24.81 7.15
C ALA A 17 16.62 -25.02 6.92
N LEU A 18 17.10 -24.98 5.68
CA LEU A 18 18.50 -25.13 5.31
C LEU A 18 19.33 -23.84 5.48
N MET A 19 18.69 -22.70 5.76
CA MET A 19 19.44 -21.53 6.20
C MET A 19 20.10 -21.78 7.56
N TYR A 20 21.42 -21.66 7.59
CA TYR A 20 22.22 -21.88 8.79
C TYR A 20 22.56 -20.55 9.49
N PRO A 21 22.48 -20.49 10.84
CA PRO A 21 22.83 -19.30 11.59
C PRO A 21 24.34 -19.09 11.68
N ASP A 22 24.74 -17.84 11.84
CA ASP A 22 26.13 -17.47 12.13
C ASP A 22 26.46 -17.72 13.61
N VAL A 23 27.65 -18.25 13.89
CA VAL A 23 28.21 -18.13 15.25
C VAL A 23 28.29 -16.63 15.59
N PRO A 24 27.69 -16.17 16.70
CA PRO A 24 27.68 -14.75 17.04
C PRO A 24 29.10 -14.18 17.15
N ARG A 25 29.28 -12.96 16.63
CA ARG A 25 30.56 -12.24 16.74
C ARG A 25 30.77 -11.75 18.17
N SER A 26 32.03 -11.65 18.61
CA SER A 26 32.39 -11.22 19.96
C SER A 26 31.73 -9.90 20.39
N GLY A 27 31.67 -8.90 19.50
CA GLY A 27 30.97 -7.64 19.78
C GLY A 27 31.39 -7.01 21.11
N LYS A 28 30.42 -6.68 21.97
CA LYS A 28 30.65 -6.16 23.35
C LYS A 28 30.82 -7.26 24.41
N ARG A 29 30.65 -8.54 24.06
CA ARG A 29 30.72 -9.66 25.01
C ARG A 29 32.08 -10.38 24.87
N PRO A 30 32.73 -10.78 25.97
CA PRO A 30 33.88 -11.67 25.87
C PRO A 30 33.45 -12.98 25.19
N ALA A 31 34.10 -13.31 24.07
CA ALA A 31 33.84 -14.53 23.32
C ALA A 31 35.07 -15.43 23.36
N PHE A 32 34.85 -16.71 23.62
CA PHE A 32 35.88 -17.72 23.76
C PHE A 32 35.63 -18.82 22.73
N PHE A 33 36.53 -18.94 21.75
CA PHE A 33 36.58 -20.11 20.87
C PHE A 33 37.49 -21.14 21.55
N LYS A 34 36.92 -22.32 21.87
CA LYS A 34 37.60 -23.34 22.66
C LYS A 34 37.52 -24.71 21.99
N ARG A 35 38.56 -25.51 22.20
CA ARG A 35 38.56 -26.95 21.96
C ARG A 35 38.10 -27.68 23.22
N TYR A 36 37.59 -28.90 23.09
CA TYR A 36 37.20 -29.67 24.26
C TYR A 36 38.42 -30.06 25.12
N ASP A 37 39.61 -30.22 24.54
CA ASP A 37 40.87 -30.45 25.29
C ASP A 37 41.44 -29.19 25.98
N GLU A 38 40.83 -28.02 25.79
CA GLU A 38 41.21 -26.78 26.47
C GLU A 38 40.34 -26.50 27.70
N LYS A 39 40.90 -25.78 28.67
CA LYS A 39 40.14 -25.33 29.85
C LYS A 39 38.98 -24.41 29.44
N LEU A 40 37.75 -24.85 29.74
CA LEU A 40 36.52 -24.12 29.46
C LEU A 40 36.32 -22.92 30.41
N PRO A 41 35.64 -21.84 30.00
CA PRO A 41 35.54 -20.58 30.76
C PRO A 41 34.93 -20.72 32.17
N TRP A 42 34.00 -21.65 32.36
CA TRP A 42 33.34 -21.93 33.65
C TRP A 42 34.06 -23.00 34.50
N LEU A 43 35.22 -23.51 34.05
CA LEU A 43 35.97 -24.55 34.75
C LEU A 43 37.23 -23.97 35.46
N PRO A 44 37.64 -24.53 36.63
CA PRO A 44 37.01 -25.63 37.35
C PRO A 44 35.70 -25.19 38.02
N ALA A 45 34.66 -26.03 37.92
CA ALA A 45 33.40 -25.80 38.63
C ALA A 45 33.65 -25.90 40.16
N PRO A 46 33.11 -24.98 40.97
CA PRO A 46 33.31 -25.01 42.42
C PRO A 46 32.77 -26.31 43.04
N ARG A 47 33.59 -26.99 43.85
CA ARG A 47 33.18 -28.18 44.62
C ARG A 47 32.49 -27.75 45.90
N GLY A 48 31.16 -27.85 45.98
CA GLY A 48 30.40 -27.70 47.23
C GLY A 48 29.17 -26.80 47.10
N THR A 49 28.15 -27.10 47.89
CA THR A 49 26.79 -26.54 47.92
C THR A 49 26.67 -25.02 47.81
N LEU A 50 25.66 -24.60 47.02
CA LEU A 50 24.99 -23.30 46.96
C LEU A 50 25.26 -22.41 48.21
N ALA A 51 26.05 -21.36 48.04
CA ALA A 51 26.16 -20.29 49.01
C ALA A 51 26.05 -18.96 48.27
N ASP A 52 25.06 -18.16 48.68
CA ASP A 52 24.68 -16.85 48.13
C ASP A 52 25.77 -15.75 48.22
N ASP A 53 27.00 -16.10 48.63
CA ASP A 53 28.05 -15.13 49.00
C ASP A 53 29.36 -15.24 48.19
N ALA A 54 29.43 -16.09 47.15
CA ALA A 54 30.57 -16.12 46.23
C ALA A 54 30.31 -15.22 44.99
N PRO A 55 31.33 -14.80 44.20
CA PRO A 55 31.11 -14.09 42.92
C PRO A 55 30.35 -14.92 41.85
N HIS A 56 29.81 -16.08 42.23
CA HIS A 56 29.05 -17.02 41.43
C HIS A 56 27.58 -16.55 41.32
N GLY A 57 27.01 -16.62 40.11
CA GLY A 57 25.69 -16.03 39.80
C GLY A 57 25.74 -14.59 39.28
N ARG A 58 26.93 -14.01 39.09
CA ARG A 58 27.11 -12.72 38.37
C ARG A 58 27.15 -12.88 36.86
N HIS A 59 27.47 -14.07 36.36
CA HIS A 59 27.58 -14.35 34.93
C HIS A 59 26.97 -15.72 34.59
N LYS A 60 26.57 -15.86 33.33
CA LYS A 60 26.27 -17.13 32.66
C LYS A 60 26.94 -17.16 31.29
N TYR A 61 26.95 -18.32 30.65
CA TYR A 61 27.56 -18.53 29.35
C TYR A 61 26.52 -18.94 28.33
N PHE A 62 26.54 -18.28 27.17
CA PHE A 62 25.82 -18.72 25.98
C PHE A 62 26.78 -19.53 25.13
N VAL A 63 26.48 -20.81 24.91
CA VAL A 63 27.43 -21.74 24.28
C VAL A 63 26.84 -22.31 23.01
N TRP A 64 27.62 -22.23 21.93
CA TRP A 64 27.34 -22.83 20.61
C TRP A 64 28.35 -23.94 20.36
N PHE A 65 27.87 -25.14 20.05
CA PHE A 65 28.72 -26.33 19.90
C PHE A 65 28.32 -27.17 18.68
N GLY A 66 29.19 -28.10 18.29
CA GLY A 66 29.10 -28.77 16.99
C GLY A 66 29.39 -27.79 15.86
N LEU A 67 30.53 -27.10 15.92
CA LEU A 67 30.87 -26.06 14.94
C LEU A 67 31.17 -26.67 13.55
N VAL A 68 30.57 -26.08 12.52
CA VAL A 68 30.72 -26.49 11.11
C VAL A 68 31.22 -25.31 10.28
N GLU A 69 32.17 -25.57 9.38
CA GLU A 69 32.68 -24.55 8.45
C GLU A 69 31.67 -24.28 7.33
N LYS A 70 31.25 -23.02 7.16
CA LYS A 70 30.19 -22.67 6.22
C LYS A 70 30.55 -22.95 4.76
N GLY A 71 31.78 -22.66 4.36
CA GLY A 71 32.21 -22.89 2.97
C GLY A 71 32.14 -24.36 2.55
N VAL A 72 32.36 -25.28 3.51
CA VAL A 72 32.22 -26.72 3.27
C VAL A 72 30.75 -27.13 3.26
N LEU A 73 29.95 -26.59 4.19
CA LEU A 73 28.50 -26.83 4.22
C LEU A 73 27.82 -26.37 2.92
N GLU A 74 28.14 -25.17 2.42
CA GLU A 74 27.63 -24.67 1.14
C GLU A 74 28.03 -25.57 -0.03
N ALA A 75 29.27 -26.06 -0.06
CA ALA A 75 29.70 -27.00 -1.09
C ALA A 75 28.90 -28.31 -1.04
N GLU A 76 28.64 -28.87 0.16
CA GLU A 76 27.80 -30.06 0.30
C GLU A 76 26.35 -29.79 -0.13
N LEU A 77 25.79 -28.62 0.18
CA LEU A 77 24.46 -28.21 -0.25
C LEU A 77 24.37 -28.11 -1.77
N VAL A 78 25.35 -27.49 -2.42
CA VAL A 78 25.40 -27.40 -3.90
C VAL A 78 25.53 -28.78 -4.54
N GLU A 79 26.30 -29.70 -3.95
CA GLU A 79 26.36 -31.10 -4.41
C GLU A 79 25.02 -31.84 -4.23
N MET A 80 24.27 -31.51 -3.17
CA MET A 80 22.95 -32.10 -2.87
C MET A 80 21.85 -31.60 -3.81
N PHE A 81 21.96 -30.36 -4.28
CA PHE A 81 21.02 -29.70 -5.19
C PHE A 81 21.70 -29.31 -6.51
N PRO A 82 22.16 -30.27 -7.32
CA PRO A 82 22.87 -29.99 -8.56
C PRO A 82 21.94 -29.35 -9.61
N LEU A 83 22.48 -28.41 -10.39
CA LEU A 83 21.79 -27.79 -11.53
C LEU A 83 22.22 -28.46 -12.84
N GLU A 84 21.32 -28.54 -13.81
CA GLU A 84 21.69 -28.96 -15.17
C GLU A 84 22.50 -27.86 -15.88
N ALA A 85 23.37 -28.23 -16.83
CA ALA A 85 24.23 -27.27 -17.55
C ALA A 85 23.44 -26.16 -18.30
N ALA A 86 22.18 -26.41 -18.65
CA ALA A 86 21.29 -25.41 -19.24
C ALA A 86 20.79 -24.38 -18.21
N GLU A 87 20.67 -24.79 -16.95
CA GLU A 87 20.16 -24.00 -15.82
C GLU A 87 21.26 -23.14 -15.19
N GLU A 88 22.54 -23.54 -15.33
CA GLU A 88 23.69 -22.74 -14.88
C GLU A 88 23.72 -21.31 -15.49
N LYS A 89 23.15 -21.11 -16.68
CA LYS A 89 23.08 -19.79 -17.34
C LYS A 89 22.13 -18.81 -16.66
N PHE A 90 21.14 -19.29 -15.91
CA PHE A 90 20.20 -18.46 -15.15
C PHE A 90 20.72 -18.10 -13.75
N SER A 91 21.88 -18.65 -13.38
CA SER A 91 22.53 -18.42 -12.10
C SER A 91 23.40 -17.16 -12.19
N GLY A 92 22.91 -16.03 -11.64
CA GLY A 92 23.66 -14.77 -11.62
C GLY A 92 25.07 -14.94 -11.03
N ASN A 93 26.01 -14.11 -11.50
CA ASN A 93 27.37 -14.10 -10.96
C ASN A 93 27.37 -13.54 -9.53
N HIS A 94 27.52 -14.40 -8.51
CA HIS A 94 28.21 -14.10 -7.25
C HIS A 94 28.46 -15.37 -6.44
N VAL A 95 29.58 -16.05 -6.69
CA VAL A 95 30.11 -17.07 -5.78
C VAL A 95 31.11 -16.37 -4.86
N HIS A 96 30.63 -15.76 -3.78
CA HIS A 96 31.50 -15.50 -2.64
C HIS A 96 31.32 -16.67 -1.68
N PRO A 97 32.34 -17.53 -1.47
CA PRO A 97 32.23 -18.63 -0.52
C PRO A 97 31.89 -18.07 0.86
N ALA A 98 30.89 -18.63 1.54
CA ALA A 98 30.57 -18.18 2.88
C ALA A 98 31.77 -18.37 3.81
N LYS A 99 32.15 -17.27 4.46
CA LYS A 99 33.24 -17.24 5.43
C LYS A 99 32.69 -17.43 6.85
N GLY A 100 33.47 -18.11 7.69
CA GLY A 100 33.18 -18.32 9.10
C GLY A 100 32.47 -19.64 9.38
N ASN A 101 31.88 -19.73 10.58
CA ASN A 101 31.36 -20.98 11.13
C ASN A 101 29.87 -20.86 11.47
N THR A 102 29.18 -22.00 11.38
CA THR A 102 27.86 -22.24 11.96
C THR A 102 27.98 -23.30 13.08
N PHE A 103 26.87 -23.72 13.68
CA PHE A 103 26.82 -24.63 14.82
C PHE A 103 25.59 -25.54 14.75
N LEU A 104 25.65 -26.73 15.34
CA LEU A 104 24.51 -27.65 15.39
C LEU A 104 23.56 -27.34 16.56
N CYS A 105 24.10 -26.94 17.72
CA CYS A 105 23.33 -26.71 18.93
C CYS A 105 23.78 -25.47 19.69
N ALA A 106 22.86 -24.89 20.47
CA ALA A 106 23.13 -23.81 21.40
C ALA A 106 22.46 -24.06 22.76
N ILE A 107 23.12 -23.68 23.87
CA ILE A 107 22.60 -23.89 25.23
C ILE A 107 23.16 -22.86 26.23
N GLU A 108 22.38 -22.52 27.26
CA GLU A 108 22.84 -21.70 28.37
C GLU A 108 23.50 -22.55 29.47
N ILE A 109 24.62 -22.06 30.01
CA ILE A 109 25.39 -22.72 31.07
C ILE A 109 25.62 -21.75 32.22
N GLY A 110 25.34 -22.21 33.44
CA GLY A 110 25.57 -21.43 34.65
C GLY A 110 27.06 -21.19 34.92
N SER A 111 27.36 -20.22 35.79
CA SER A 111 28.75 -20.02 36.27
C SER A 111 29.28 -21.16 37.14
N ASP A 112 28.40 -22.07 37.57
CA ASP A 112 28.71 -23.34 38.23
C ASP A 112 29.00 -24.48 37.22
N GLY A 113 28.95 -24.20 35.91
CA GLY A 113 29.17 -25.15 34.84
C GLY A 113 27.98 -26.07 34.55
N ARG A 114 26.80 -25.86 35.16
CA ARG A 114 25.61 -26.68 34.91
C ARG A 114 24.83 -26.20 33.69
N PRO A 115 24.46 -27.08 32.75
CA PRO A 115 23.67 -26.71 31.58
C PRO A 115 22.18 -26.54 31.95
N SER A 116 21.52 -25.55 31.37
CA SER A 116 20.07 -25.36 31.47
C SER A 116 19.37 -26.07 30.31
N VAL A 117 18.88 -27.29 30.56
CA VAL A 117 18.32 -28.17 29.51
C VAL A 117 17.14 -27.53 28.76
N ASP A 118 16.33 -26.72 29.45
CA ASP A 118 15.18 -26.03 28.84
C ASP A 118 15.61 -24.99 27.79
N THR A 119 16.83 -24.48 27.88
CA THR A 119 17.40 -23.49 26.95
C THR A 119 18.09 -24.11 25.73
N LEU A 120 18.14 -25.45 25.64
CA LEU A 120 18.73 -26.15 24.51
C LEU A 120 17.97 -25.84 23.22
N GLN A 121 18.70 -25.38 22.22
CA GLN A 121 18.21 -25.14 20.87
C GLN A 121 19.00 -25.99 19.87
N LEU A 122 18.28 -26.68 18.99
CA LEU A 122 18.83 -27.43 17.86
C LEU A 122 18.69 -26.60 16.59
N ALA A 123 19.75 -26.47 15.81
CA ALA A 123 19.69 -25.75 14.54
C ALA A 123 18.87 -26.56 13.51
N ALA A 124 17.83 -25.95 12.94
CA ALA A 124 16.90 -26.60 12.01
C ALA A 124 17.61 -27.14 10.77
N PHE A 125 18.65 -26.44 10.29
CA PHE A 125 19.42 -26.87 9.11
C PHE A 125 20.10 -28.22 9.33
N ALA A 126 20.47 -28.57 10.56
CA ALA A 126 21.12 -29.84 10.83
C ALA A 126 20.18 -31.02 10.53
N VAL A 127 18.92 -30.89 10.95
CA VAL A 127 17.88 -31.90 10.70
C VAL A 127 17.48 -31.91 9.23
N ALA A 128 17.24 -30.73 8.64
CA ALA A 128 16.84 -30.62 7.25
C ALA A 128 17.93 -31.16 6.30
N PHE A 129 19.19 -30.83 6.55
CA PHE A 129 20.33 -31.32 5.78
C PHE A 129 20.44 -32.85 5.86
N ALA A 130 20.37 -33.42 7.08
CA ALA A 130 20.43 -34.86 7.29
C ALA A 130 19.25 -35.59 6.60
N GLU A 131 18.03 -35.06 6.71
CA GLU A 131 16.84 -35.61 6.05
C GLU A 131 17.05 -35.72 4.53
N LYS A 132 17.57 -34.66 3.89
CA LYS A 132 17.81 -34.65 2.44
C LYS A 132 18.97 -35.54 2.02
N LYS A 133 20.08 -35.53 2.78
CA LYS A 133 21.25 -36.36 2.51
C LYS A 133 20.92 -37.85 2.57
N ASN A 134 20.18 -38.25 3.60
CA ASN A 134 19.87 -39.65 3.88
C ASN A 134 18.62 -40.14 3.13
N LYS A 135 17.83 -39.22 2.55
CA LYS A 135 16.54 -39.50 1.89
C LYS A 135 15.57 -40.24 2.82
N THR A 136 15.64 -39.92 4.12
CA THR A 136 14.83 -40.49 5.19
C THR A 136 14.23 -39.36 6.00
N ARG A 137 12.95 -39.48 6.39
CA ARG A 137 12.27 -38.45 7.18
C ARG A 137 12.85 -38.40 8.59
N ILE A 138 13.45 -37.28 8.96
CA ILE A 138 13.97 -37.02 10.32
C ILE A 138 13.11 -35.91 10.94
N GLY A 139 12.47 -36.19 12.07
CA GLY A 139 11.55 -35.24 12.70
C GLY A 139 12.29 -34.30 13.64
N TYR A 140 12.32 -32.99 13.34
CA TYR A 140 12.98 -31.99 14.19
C TYR A 140 12.57 -32.07 15.68
N GLY A 141 11.26 -32.14 15.95
CA GLY A 141 10.75 -32.24 17.32
C GLY A 141 11.15 -33.54 18.02
N VAL A 142 11.26 -34.65 17.28
CA VAL A 142 11.69 -35.95 17.82
C VAL A 142 13.18 -35.90 18.18
N THR A 143 14.01 -35.36 17.29
CA THR A 143 15.46 -35.21 17.52
C THR A 143 15.75 -34.27 18.69
N LEU A 144 15.07 -33.11 18.76
CA LEU A 144 15.23 -32.17 19.88
C LEU A 144 14.77 -32.80 21.21
N PHE A 145 13.66 -33.53 21.21
CA PHE A 145 13.18 -34.24 22.40
C PHE A 145 14.14 -35.34 22.85
N GLY A 146 14.67 -36.14 21.92
CA GLY A 146 15.69 -37.14 22.20
C GLY A 146 16.95 -36.51 22.81
N LEU A 147 17.40 -35.38 22.24
CA LEU A 147 18.54 -34.63 22.77
C LEU A 147 18.28 -34.11 24.19
N LYS A 148 17.10 -33.52 24.45
CA LYS A 148 16.72 -33.07 25.81
C LYS A 148 16.70 -34.22 26.82
N ASN A 149 16.17 -35.38 26.45
CA ASN A 149 16.20 -36.56 27.31
C ASN A 149 17.63 -37.00 27.62
N LYS A 150 18.50 -37.06 26.59
CA LYS A 150 19.93 -37.37 26.79
C LYS A 150 20.61 -36.39 27.74
N LEU A 151 20.32 -35.09 27.62
CA LEU A 151 20.84 -34.07 28.54
C LEU A 151 20.33 -34.26 29.98
N HIS A 152 19.05 -34.63 30.17
CA HIS A 152 18.52 -34.96 31.48
C HIS A 152 19.18 -36.21 32.09
N GLU A 153 19.46 -37.24 31.29
CA GLU A 153 20.22 -38.41 31.73
C GLU A 153 21.63 -38.04 32.20
N LEU A 154 22.35 -37.22 31.42
CA LEU A 154 23.68 -36.74 31.77
C LEU A 154 23.68 -35.85 33.01
N ALA A 155 22.62 -35.06 33.22
CA ALA A 155 22.45 -34.26 34.42
C ALA A 155 22.19 -35.10 35.69
N MET A 156 21.60 -36.30 35.55
CA MET A 156 21.40 -37.24 36.66
C MET A 156 22.65 -38.12 36.94
N GLY A 157 23.64 -38.12 36.05
CA GLY A 157 24.89 -38.87 36.17
C GLY A 157 25.98 -38.22 37.04
N ASN A 158 27.24 -38.62 36.80
CA ASN A 158 28.38 -38.26 37.65
C ASN A 158 28.89 -36.83 37.39
N HIS A 159 28.18 -35.87 37.99
CA HIS A 159 28.54 -34.46 38.28
C HIS A 159 27.79 -33.38 37.47
N GLY A 160 27.07 -33.70 36.39
CA GLY A 160 26.15 -32.77 35.71
C GLY A 160 26.77 -31.45 35.23
N ILE A 161 28.10 -31.40 35.12
CA ILE A 161 28.88 -30.25 34.67
C ILE A 161 29.13 -30.42 33.17
N ALA A 162 28.91 -29.36 32.41
CA ALA A 162 29.18 -29.33 30.97
C ALA A 162 30.69 -29.14 30.71
N ASP A 163 31.46 -30.22 30.86
CA ASP A 163 32.87 -30.30 30.52
C ASP A 163 33.11 -30.85 29.10
N ALA A 164 34.37 -31.10 28.77
CA ALA A 164 34.80 -31.61 27.47
C ALA A 164 34.08 -32.92 27.08
N ASP A 165 34.12 -33.91 27.97
CA ASP A 165 33.54 -35.24 27.75
C ASP A 165 32.01 -35.14 27.60
N TRP A 166 31.37 -34.24 28.35
CA TRP A 166 29.95 -33.97 28.22
C TRP A 166 29.57 -33.47 26.81
N PHE A 167 30.32 -32.50 26.26
CA PHE A 167 30.02 -32.00 24.91
C PHE A 167 30.31 -33.02 23.82
N ASP A 168 31.37 -33.83 23.96
CA ASP A 168 31.66 -34.93 23.05
C ASP A 168 30.50 -35.94 23.04
N GLU A 169 30.04 -36.40 24.21
CA GLU A 169 28.94 -37.36 24.31
C GLU A 169 27.63 -36.83 23.73
N VAL A 170 27.29 -35.56 23.98
CA VAL A 170 26.09 -34.92 23.41
C VAL A 170 26.20 -34.77 21.90
N THR A 171 27.39 -34.42 21.39
CA THR A 171 27.62 -34.23 19.95
C THR A 171 27.59 -35.56 19.21
N ASP A 172 28.20 -36.61 19.76
CA ASP A 172 28.18 -37.96 19.19
C ASP A 172 26.76 -38.56 19.17
N PHE A 173 25.99 -38.35 20.24
CA PHE A 173 24.58 -38.72 20.26
C PHE A 173 23.79 -38.02 19.15
N LEU A 174 23.98 -36.71 18.98
CA LEU A 174 23.29 -35.96 17.92
C LEU A 174 23.68 -36.45 16.52
N ILE A 175 24.97 -36.70 16.27
CA ILE A 175 25.47 -37.21 14.98
C ILE A 175 24.84 -38.58 14.67
N SER A 176 24.70 -39.43 15.69
CA SER A 176 24.04 -40.73 15.58
C SER A 176 22.54 -40.59 15.26
N GLU A 177 21.83 -39.69 15.94
CA GLU A 177 20.39 -39.44 15.70
C GLU A 177 20.13 -38.84 14.31
N LEU A 178 21.04 -38.01 13.81
CA LEU A 178 20.95 -37.43 12.47
C LEU A 178 21.37 -38.42 11.37
N ASP A 179 22.07 -39.52 11.72
CA ASP A 179 22.79 -40.38 10.78
C ASP A 179 23.63 -39.53 9.79
N TRP A 180 24.24 -38.46 10.30
CA TRP A 180 25.00 -37.52 9.50
C TRP A 180 26.15 -36.92 10.28
N LYS A 181 27.36 -37.10 9.74
CA LYS A 181 28.57 -36.42 10.18
C LYS A 181 28.96 -35.33 9.16
N PRO A 182 29.02 -34.04 9.56
CA PRO A 182 29.53 -32.96 8.72
C PRO A 182 30.95 -33.24 8.19
N ARG A 183 31.27 -32.91 6.93
CA ARG A 183 32.61 -33.14 6.34
C ARG A 183 33.73 -32.42 7.11
N THR A 184 33.43 -31.26 7.71
CA THR A 184 34.32 -30.54 8.63
C THR A 184 33.59 -30.22 9.93
N LEU A 185 33.59 -31.16 10.87
CA LEU A 185 33.63 -30.80 12.29
C LEU A 185 35.03 -30.25 12.55
N LEU A 186 35.16 -28.96 12.85
CA LEU A 186 36.46 -28.30 12.96
C LEU A 186 37.38 -29.04 13.95
N ALA A 187 38.52 -29.53 13.46
CA ALA A 187 39.52 -30.25 14.26
C ALA A 187 40.26 -29.37 15.30
N ARG A 188 40.01 -28.06 15.34
CA ARG A 188 40.77 -27.06 16.13
C ARG A 188 39.94 -26.16 17.05
N ALA A 189 38.61 -26.15 16.96
CA ALA A 189 37.73 -25.44 17.90
C ALA A 189 36.35 -26.10 17.84
N GLN A 190 35.81 -26.53 18.98
CA GLN A 190 34.59 -27.34 19.05
C GLN A 190 33.41 -26.62 19.71
N LEU A 191 33.67 -25.50 20.40
CA LEU A 191 32.61 -24.61 20.88
C LEU A 191 33.01 -23.12 20.83
N CYS A 192 31.99 -22.27 20.80
CA CYS A 192 32.08 -20.84 21.06
C CYS A 192 31.25 -20.52 22.31
N ALA A 193 31.82 -19.79 23.26
CA ALA A 193 31.12 -19.36 24.47
C ALA A 193 31.16 -17.84 24.61
N HIS A 194 30.01 -17.22 24.85
CA HIS A 194 29.91 -15.81 25.21
C HIS A 194 29.61 -15.67 26.70
N GLU A 195 30.41 -14.89 27.40
CA GLU A 195 30.14 -14.53 28.80
C GLU A 195 29.10 -13.42 28.88
N VAL A 196 28.08 -13.64 29.71
CA VAL A 196 26.91 -12.78 29.86
C VAL A 196 26.78 -12.37 31.32
N THR A 197 26.94 -11.08 31.59
CA THR A 197 26.78 -10.51 32.93
C THR A 197 25.28 -10.43 33.31
N LEU A 198 24.95 -10.89 34.50
CA LEU A 198 23.60 -10.91 35.10
C LEU A 198 23.36 -9.73 36.05
N VAL A 199 24.39 -8.93 36.32
CA VAL A 199 24.33 -7.77 37.23
C VAL A 199 24.65 -6.47 36.50
N ASP A 200 24.10 -5.37 36.98
CA ASP A 200 24.43 -4.02 36.51
C ASP A 200 25.82 -3.57 37.00
N ARG A 201 26.25 -2.36 36.59
CA ARG A 201 27.52 -1.75 37.02
C ARG A 201 27.65 -1.59 38.54
N ARG A 202 26.54 -1.60 39.28
CA ARG A 202 26.47 -1.47 40.75
C ARG A 202 26.37 -2.84 41.46
N GLY A 203 26.42 -3.94 40.70
CA GLY A 203 26.33 -5.31 41.23
C GLY A 203 24.91 -5.79 41.52
N LYS A 204 23.87 -5.05 41.12
CA LYS A 204 22.47 -5.46 41.31
C LYS A 204 22.03 -6.35 40.15
N LYS A 205 21.38 -7.49 40.45
CA LYS A 205 20.82 -8.38 39.41
C LYS A 205 19.84 -7.62 38.51
N PHE A 206 19.92 -7.87 37.20
CA PHE A 206 18.92 -7.37 36.26
C PHE A 206 17.53 -7.89 36.63
N SER A 207 16.52 -7.05 36.49
CA SER A 207 15.12 -7.45 36.74
C SER A 207 14.62 -8.53 35.77
N ARG A 208 15.28 -8.65 34.61
CA ARG A 208 15.10 -9.72 33.64
C ARG A 208 16.48 -10.21 33.24
N GLU A 209 16.76 -11.49 33.43
CA GLU A 209 18.02 -12.08 33.02
C GLU A 209 18.13 -12.08 31.49
N PRO A 210 19.30 -11.76 30.90
CA PRO A 210 19.48 -11.83 29.46
C PRO A 210 19.25 -13.27 28.97
N GLU A 211 18.39 -13.49 27.98
CA GLU A 211 18.13 -14.82 27.41
C GLU A 211 18.94 -15.01 26.12
N MET A 212 19.20 -16.26 25.75
CA MET A 212 19.80 -16.60 24.46
C MET A 212 18.83 -16.29 23.31
N ASP A 213 19.36 -15.71 22.23
CA ASP A 213 18.56 -15.44 21.03
C ASP A 213 18.11 -16.75 20.35
N PRO A 214 16.92 -16.81 19.75
CA PRO A 214 16.48 -17.95 18.94
C PRO A 214 17.44 -18.23 17.77
N VAL A 215 17.81 -19.49 17.56
CA VAL A 215 18.77 -19.90 16.51
C VAL A 215 18.11 -20.26 15.17
N ASN A 216 16.80 -20.49 15.17
CA ASN A 216 16.03 -20.91 13.99
C ASN A 216 15.16 -19.79 13.43
N SER A 217 14.80 -19.92 12.15
CA SER A 217 13.90 -18.98 11.47
C SER A 217 12.52 -18.93 12.15
N PHE A 218 12.00 -17.72 12.35
CA PHE A 218 10.69 -17.47 12.98
C PHE A 218 9.50 -17.90 12.11
N TYR A 219 9.76 -18.29 10.86
CA TYR A 219 8.77 -18.63 9.85
C TYR A 219 8.53 -20.14 9.72
N LEU A 220 9.41 -20.98 10.29
CA LEU A 220 9.39 -22.43 10.10
C LEU A 220 8.10 -23.09 10.57
N ASP A 221 7.59 -22.72 11.75
CA ASP A 221 6.38 -23.33 12.31
C ASP A 221 5.14 -23.06 11.44
N ASP A 222 5.03 -21.84 10.91
CA ASP A 222 3.93 -21.45 10.03
C ASP A 222 4.06 -22.14 8.65
N LEU A 223 5.28 -22.20 8.09
CA LEU A 223 5.54 -22.90 6.83
C LEU A 223 5.29 -24.41 6.95
N ASP A 224 5.72 -25.03 8.03
CA ASP A 224 5.51 -26.46 8.27
C ASP A 224 4.02 -26.78 8.41
N ARG A 225 3.28 -25.96 9.17
CA ARG A 225 1.82 -26.08 9.28
C ARG A 225 1.15 -26.08 7.91
N MET A 226 1.42 -25.04 7.10
CA MET A 226 0.80 -24.88 5.79
C MET A 226 1.23 -26.00 4.82
N ARG A 227 2.49 -26.41 4.88
CA ARG A 227 3.02 -27.56 4.12
C ARG A 227 2.25 -28.82 4.48
N GLN A 228 2.10 -29.13 5.77
CA GLN A 228 1.39 -30.32 6.23
C GLN A 228 -0.10 -30.26 5.81
N GLU A 229 -0.78 -29.14 6.02
CA GLU A 229 -2.17 -28.96 5.57
C GLU A 229 -2.31 -29.19 4.05
N ALA A 230 -1.39 -28.64 3.26
CA ALA A 230 -1.37 -28.82 1.81
C ALA A 230 -1.17 -30.28 1.39
N GLU A 231 -0.25 -31.00 2.05
CA GLU A 231 0.05 -32.42 1.81
C GLU A 231 -1.14 -33.33 2.14
N HIS A 232 -1.93 -33.00 3.17
CA HIS A 232 -3.15 -33.73 3.54
C HIS A 232 -4.39 -33.29 2.73
N GLY A 233 -4.24 -32.33 1.82
CA GLY A 233 -5.30 -31.87 0.93
C GLY A 233 -6.23 -30.80 1.52
N THR A 234 -5.89 -30.23 2.67
CA THR A 234 -6.65 -29.18 3.39
C THR A 234 -5.96 -27.82 3.31
N GLY A 235 -5.36 -27.47 2.17
CA GLY A 235 -4.61 -26.21 2.02
C GLY A 235 -5.49 -24.96 1.95
N SER A 236 -4.91 -23.81 2.30
CA SER A 236 -5.62 -22.52 2.34
C SER A 236 -5.88 -21.93 0.97
N ALA A 237 -7.13 -21.50 0.73
CA ALA A 237 -7.52 -20.83 -0.51
C ALA A 237 -6.81 -19.48 -0.70
N GLN A 238 -6.47 -18.78 0.38
CA GLN A 238 -5.80 -17.48 0.32
C GLN A 238 -4.33 -17.63 -0.05
N ILE A 239 -3.63 -18.59 0.58
CA ILE A 239 -2.27 -18.92 0.17
C ILE A 239 -2.26 -19.40 -1.28
N GLN A 240 -3.26 -20.21 -1.68
CA GLN A 240 -3.35 -20.64 -3.06
C GLN A 240 -3.53 -19.46 -4.02
N ALA A 241 -4.38 -18.47 -3.69
CA ALA A 241 -4.54 -17.26 -4.49
C ALA A 241 -3.25 -16.42 -4.57
N TYR A 242 -2.48 -16.39 -3.48
CA TYR A 242 -1.17 -15.72 -3.44
C TYR A 242 -0.12 -16.42 -4.33
N LEU A 243 -0.11 -17.75 -4.36
CA LEU A 243 0.85 -18.54 -5.13
C LEU A 243 0.47 -18.72 -6.60
N ASP A 244 -0.79 -19.05 -6.90
CA ASP A 244 -1.18 -19.46 -8.26
C ASP A 244 -1.09 -18.32 -9.30
N GLY A 245 -1.15 -17.07 -8.86
CA GLY A 245 -1.37 -15.93 -9.74
C GLY A 245 -2.70 -16.04 -10.51
N HIS A 246 -3.04 -15.03 -11.31
CA HIS A 246 -4.29 -15.02 -12.10
C HIS A 246 -4.29 -16.02 -13.28
N GLU A 247 -3.24 -16.83 -13.46
CA GLU A 247 -2.93 -17.54 -14.72
C GLU A 247 -3.68 -18.88 -14.91
N ARG A 248 -4.35 -19.42 -13.88
CA ARG A 248 -5.11 -20.68 -14.00
C ARG A 248 -6.46 -20.57 -14.73
N GLY A 249 -6.89 -19.36 -15.09
CA GLY A 249 -8.14 -19.13 -15.81
C GLY A 249 -8.12 -19.55 -17.28
N ASP A 250 -6.96 -19.56 -17.94
CA ASP A 250 -6.84 -19.76 -19.39
C ASP A 250 -6.49 -21.22 -19.78
N ALA A 251 -5.69 -21.94 -18.99
CA ALA A 251 -5.25 -23.28 -19.36
C ALA A 251 -6.30 -24.41 -19.21
N ARG A 252 -7.41 -24.18 -18.48
CA ARG A 252 -8.49 -25.16 -18.29
C ARG A 252 -9.68 -25.00 -19.26
N ARG A 253 -9.63 -24.05 -20.20
CA ARG A 253 -10.74 -23.76 -21.13
C ARG A 253 -10.65 -24.50 -22.47
N GLY A 254 -10.18 -25.75 -22.44
CA GLY A 254 -10.26 -26.66 -23.58
C GLY A 254 -11.56 -27.48 -23.65
N ASP A 255 -12.29 -27.63 -22.53
CA ASP A 255 -13.40 -28.58 -22.47
C ASP A 255 -14.49 -28.17 -21.48
N ALA A 256 -15.39 -27.26 -21.88
CA ALA A 256 -16.67 -27.06 -21.21
C ALA A 256 -17.66 -26.33 -22.13
N ARG A 257 -18.39 -27.09 -22.95
CA ARG A 257 -19.70 -26.66 -23.44
C ARG A 257 -20.69 -26.72 -22.26
N ARG A 258 -20.98 -25.57 -21.64
CA ARG A 258 -22.27 -25.26 -20.99
C ARG A 258 -22.25 -23.80 -20.56
N GLY A 259 -23.25 -23.04 -21.03
CA GLY A 259 -23.43 -21.65 -20.68
C GLY A 259 -23.79 -21.53 -19.21
N ASP A 260 -22.91 -20.93 -18.44
CA ASP A 260 -23.26 -20.24 -17.20
C ASP A 260 -22.43 -18.96 -17.08
N ALA A 261 -23.06 -17.91 -16.57
CA ALA A 261 -22.66 -16.52 -16.71
C ALA A 261 -21.54 -16.11 -15.73
N ARG A 262 -20.34 -16.68 -15.86
CA ARG A 262 -19.09 -16.11 -15.30
C ARG A 262 -18.19 -15.60 -16.43
N ARG A 263 -18.60 -14.50 -17.05
CA ARG A 263 -17.80 -13.76 -18.03
C ARG A 263 -16.77 -12.87 -17.31
N SER A 264 -15.53 -12.97 -17.77
CA SER A 264 -14.32 -12.14 -17.53
C SER A 264 -13.50 -12.39 -16.25
N ASP A 265 -12.59 -13.37 -16.35
CA ASP A 265 -11.48 -13.61 -15.41
C ASP A 265 -10.16 -13.09 -16.02
N ALA A 266 -10.22 -11.95 -16.72
CA ALA A 266 -9.06 -11.36 -17.41
C ALA A 266 -8.51 -10.16 -16.61
N ARG A 267 -7.18 -9.99 -16.65
CA ARG A 267 -6.50 -8.79 -16.14
C ARG A 267 -7.14 -7.53 -16.72
N LEU A 268 -7.42 -6.55 -15.86
CA LEU A 268 -8.05 -5.28 -16.20
C LEU A 268 -7.07 -4.13 -15.98
N ASP A 269 -6.73 -3.44 -17.06
CA ASP A 269 -5.95 -2.21 -17.01
C ASP A 269 -6.81 -1.08 -16.44
N ILE A 270 -6.53 -0.70 -15.19
CA ILE A 270 -7.28 0.31 -14.45
C ILE A 270 -6.81 1.74 -14.73
N THR A 271 -5.80 1.92 -15.59
CA THR A 271 -5.34 3.25 -16.02
C THR A 271 -6.11 3.78 -17.23
N ARG A 272 -6.95 2.95 -17.85
CA ARG A 272 -7.78 3.33 -18.99
C ARG A 272 -8.95 4.22 -18.54
N PRO A 273 -9.34 5.26 -19.33
CA PRO A 273 -10.42 6.18 -18.94
C PRO A 273 -11.74 5.50 -18.56
N ALA A 274 -12.16 4.46 -19.29
CA ALA A 274 -13.39 3.72 -18.98
C ALA A 274 -13.31 2.98 -17.63
N SER A 275 -12.17 2.34 -17.34
CA SER A 275 -11.92 1.65 -16.07
C SER A 275 -11.89 2.64 -14.91
N VAL A 276 -11.19 3.77 -15.07
CA VAL A 276 -11.15 4.86 -14.08
C VAL A 276 -12.56 5.39 -13.80
N ASN A 277 -13.32 5.68 -14.85
CA ASN A 277 -14.69 6.18 -14.71
C ASN A 277 -15.59 5.21 -13.94
N ALA A 278 -15.49 3.90 -14.22
CA ALA A 278 -16.24 2.86 -13.51
C ALA A 278 -15.80 2.71 -12.05
N ALA A 279 -14.50 2.80 -11.77
CA ALA A 279 -13.97 2.73 -10.41
C ALA A 279 -14.38 3.94 -9.55
N LEU A 280 -14.64 5.08 -10.18
CA LEU A 280 -15.12 6.32 -9.54
C LEU A 280 -16.65 6.42 -9.53
N ASP A 281 -17.38 5.32 -9.64
CA ASP A 281 -18.83 5.33 -9.37
C ASP A 281 -19.08 5.82 -7.92
N PRO A 282 -19.98 6.79 -7.68
CA PRO A 282 -20.24 7.33 -6.35
C PRO A 282 -20.54 6.27 -5.29
N ARG A 283 -21.15 5.14 -5.67
CA ARG A 283 -21.50 4.03 -4.77
C ARG A 283 -20.28 3.24 -4.28
N ARG A 284 -19.14 3.38 -4.95
CA ARG A 284 -17.87 2.72 -4.60
C ARG A 284 -17.01 3.56 -3.65
N PHE A 285 -17.31 4.84 -3.49
CA PHE A 285 -16.62 5.68 -2.52
C PHE A 285 -16.99 5.24 -1.10
N PRO A 286 -16.01 5.01 -0.20
CA PRO A 286 -16.32 4.63 1.16
C PRO A 286 -17.01 5.78 1.90
N LEU A 287 -17.97 5.44 2.78
CA LEU A 287 -18.74 6.44 3.53
C LEU A 287 -17.86 7.31 4.44
N GLY A 288 -16.78 6.73 4.97
CA GLY A 288 -15.77 7.42 5.75
C GLY A 288 -14.50 7.74 4.95
N ARG A 289 -13.74 8.72 5.44
CA ARG A 289 -12.34 8.92 5.09
C ARG A 289 -11.54 9.37 6.30
N TRP A 290 -10.22 9.27 6.24
CA TRP A 290 -9.39 9.85 7.28
C TRP A 290 -9.49 11.40 7.23
N PRO A 291 -9.56 12.09 8.39
CA PRO A 291 -9.76 13.54 8.45
C PRO A 291 -8.44 14.25 8.16
N THR A 292 -7.99 14.27 6.90
CA THR A 292 -6.83 15.04 6.45
C THR A 292 -7.25 16.28 5.66
N GLU A 293 -6.37 17.28 5.61
CA GLU A 293 -6.59 18.52 4.84
C GLU A 293 -6.75 18.24 3.34
N PHE A 294 -5.87 17.42 2.77
CA PHE A 294 -5.87 17.12 1.35
C PHE A 294 -6.59 15.79 1.04
N PRO A 295 -7.40 15.72 -0.04
CA PRO A 295 -7.96 14.47 -0.54
C PRO A 295 -6.92 13.57 -1.21
N LEU A 296 -7.33 12.31 -1.44
CA LEU A 296 -6.58 11.38 -2.27
C LEU A 296 -6.54 11.87 -3.73
N PHE A 297 -5.44 11.56 -4.41
CA PHE A 297 -5.35 11.70 -5.87
C PHE A 297 -6.13 10.62 -6.62
N LEU A 298 -6.33 10.83 -7.91
CA LEU A 298 -7.12 9.96 -8.79
C LEU A 298 -6.84 8.46 -8.56
N MET A 299 -5.59 8.03 -8.77
CA MET A 299 -5.26 6.60 -8.73
C MET A 299 -5.22 6.05 -7.30
N GLN A 300 -5.03 6.90 -6.28
CA GLN A 300 -5.18 6.47 -4.89
C GLN A 300 -6.64 6.17 -4.59
N GLN A 301 -7.59 7.05 -4.97
CA GLN A 301 -9.02 6.80 -4.75
C GLN A 301 -9.52 5.61 -5.59
N VAL A 302 -9.06 5.47 -6.84
CA VAL A 302 -9.36 4.30 -7.67
C VAL A 302 -8.90 3.01 -6.97
N ALA A 303 -7.68 2.98 -6.42
CA ALA A 303 -7.18 1.83 -5.68
C ALA A 303 -7.98 1.54 -4.40
N VAL A 304 -8.39 2.57 -3.64
CA VAL A 304 -9.26 2.40 -2.47
C VAL A 304 -10.61 1.80 -2.86
N ASN A 305 -11.27 2.35 -3.89
CA ASN A 305 -12.60 1.91 -4.32
C ASN A 305 -12.58 0.46 -4.81
N ILE A 306 -11.64 0.11 -5.69
CA ILE A 306 -11.51 -1.25 -6.21
C ILE A 306 -11.05 -2.21 -5.10
N GLY A 307 -10.11 -1.80 -4.26
CA GLY A 307 -9.57 -2.64 -3.18
C GLY A 307 -10.64 -3.01 -2.15
N LEU A 308 -11.43 -2.04 -1.69
CA LEU A 308 -12.52 -2.31 -0.74
C LEU A 308 -13.61 -3.23 -1.34
N GLU A 309 -13.97 -3.04 -2.61
CA GLU A 309 -14.93 -3.92 -3.29
C GLU A 309 -14.36 -5.33 -3.47
N THR A 310 -13.12 -5.45 -3.93
CA THR A 310 -12.45 -6.75 -4.17
C THR A 310 -12.28 -7.52 -2.87
N LEU A 311 -11.99 -6.84 -1.77
CA LEU A 311 -11.76 -7.44 -0.46
C LEU A 311 -13.05 -7.62 0.37
N ALA A 312 -14.24 -7.30 -0.14
CA ALA A 312 -15.48 -7.34 0.64
C ALA A 312 -15.71 -8.71 1.30
N ASP A 313 -15.53 -9.79 0.54
CA ASP A 313 -15.76 -11.18 0.97
C ASP A 313 -14.48 -11.92 1.42
N GLY A 314 -13.32 -11.31 1.25
CA GLY A 314 -12.01 -11.92 1.52
C GLY A 314 -11.05 -11.82 0.34
N GLY A 315 -9.87 -12.42 0.47
CA GLY A 315 -8.89 -12.51 -0.62
C GLY A 315 -7.76 -11.49 -0.53
N ILE A 316 -7.08 -11.27 -1.65
CA ILE A 316 -5.84 -10.48 -1.73
C ILE A 316 -5.99 -9.41 -2.80
N PHE A 317 -5.58 -8.18 -2.47
CA PHE A 317 -5.49 -7.07 -3.39
C PHE A 317 -4.13 -6.39 -3.25
N SER A 318 -3.53 -5.98 -4.36
CA SER A 318 -2.20 -5.36 -4.34
C SER A 318 -2.22 -3.93 -4.89
N VAL A 319 -1.39 -3.08 -4.31
CA VAL A 319 -1.22 -1.69 -4.73
C VAL A 319 0.26 -1.42 -4.93
N ASN A 320 0.63 -1.05 -6.16
CA ASN A 320 1.96 -0.59 -6.48
C ASN A 320 2.09 0.90 -6.14
N GLY A 321 2.91 1.19 -5.14
CA GLY A 321 3.13 2.55 -4.64
C GLY A 321 4.59 2.97 -4.73
N PRO A 322 5.01 3.61 -5.85
CA PRO A 322 6.34 4.21 -5.97
C PRO A 322 6.68 5.18 -4.82
N PRO A 323 7.95 5.54 -4.59
CA PRO A 323 8.35 6.50 -3.57
C PRO A 323 7.55 7.80 -3.67
N GLY A 324 7.15 8.39 -2.54
CA GLY A 324 6.47 9.69 -2.53
C GLY A 324 5.06 9.72 -3.14
N THR A 325 4.46 8.57 -3.47
CA THR A 325 3.09 8.50 -4.05
C THR A 325 1.96 8.41 -3.03
N GLY A 326 2.25 8.61 -1.73
CA GLY A 326 1.24 8.69 -0.67
C GLY A 326 0.63 7.35 -0.24
N LYS A 327 1.42 6.26 -0.19
CA LYS A 327 1.00 4.94 0.33
C LYS A 327 0.30 5.02 1.69
N THR A 328 0.91 5.71 2.66
CA THR A 328 0.35 5.88 4.01
C THR A 328 -1.00 6.60 3.98
N THR A 329 -1.17 7.60 3.12
CA THR A 329 -2.46 8.31 2.97
C THR A 329 -3.55 7.39 2.44
N LEU A 330 -3.23 6.53 1.48
CA LEU A 330 -4.16 5.50 1.00
C LEU A 330 -4.52 4.51 2.11
N LEU A 331 -3.54 4.04 2.90
CA LEU A 331 -3.78 3.12 4.01
C LEU A 331 -4.67 3.74 5.09
N MET A 332 -4.48 5.02 5.41
CA MET A 332 -5.31 5.76 6.37
C MET A 332 -6.80 5.78 5.94
N ASP A 333 -7.08 6.01 4.65
CA ASP A 333 -8.47 6.02 4.14
C ASP A 333 -9.09 4.62 4.16
N ILE A 334 -8.32 3.55 3.92
CA ILE A 334 -8.79 2.16 4.05
C ILE A 334 -9.08 1.82 5.51
N ILE A 335 -8.21 2.23 6.44
CA ILE A 335 -8.43 2.06 7.88
C ILE A 335 -9.71 2.81 8.30
N ALA A 336 -9.88 4.05 7.86
CA ALA A 336 -11.09 4.84 8.14
C ALA A 336 -12.35 4.15 7.62
N ALA A 337 -12.34 3.63 6.39
CA ALA A 337 -13.45 2.89 5.82
C ALA A 337 -13.81 1.66 6.66
N ARG A 338 -12.83 0.86 7.08
CA ARG A 338 -13.03 -0.33 7.92
C ARG A 338 -13.54 -0.01 9.32
N VAL A 339 -13.07 1.08 9.92
CA VAL A 339 -13.58 1.58 11.20
C VAL A 339 -15.05 2.01 11.07
N VAL A 340 -15.42 2.68 9.96
CA VAL A 340 -16.81 3.08 9.69
C VAL A 340 -17.70 1.86 9.44
N GLU A 341 -17.23 0.85 8.72
CA GLU A 341 -17.96 -0.41 8.56
C GLU A 341 -18.23 -1.10 9.90
N ARG A 342 -17.23 -1.12 10.80
CA ARG A 342 -17.44 -1.60 12.18
C ARG A 342 -18.47 -0.76 12.92
N ALA A 343 -18.44 0.57 12.81
CA ALA A 343 -19.46 1.45 13.41
C ALA A 343 -20.87 1.16 12.89
N ARG A 344 -21.04 0.81 11.60
CA ARG A 344 -22.34 0.38 11.04
C ARG A 344 -22.88 -0.90 11.67
N ILE A 345 -22.01 -1.75 12.23
CA ILE A 345 -22.43 -2.91 13.02
C ILE A 345 -22.79 -2.47 14.44
N LEU A 346 -21.94 -1.65 15.08
CA LEU A 346 -22.16 -1.18 16.45
C LEU A 346 -23.50 -0.44 16.60
N VAL A 347 -23.85 0.43 15.65
CA VAL A 347 -25.08 1.25 15.72
C VAL A 347 -26.38 0.42 15.73
N GLN A 348 -26.32 -0.85 15.31
CA GLN A 348 -27.46 -1.77 15.27
C GLN A 348 -27.82 -2.33 16.65
N PHE A 349 -26.91 -2.27 17.63
CA PHE A 349 -27.21 -2.73 18.99
C PHE A 349 -28.06 -1.70 19.73
N ALA A 350 -29.20 -2.14 20.27
CA ALA A 350 -30.01 -1.30 21.15
C ALA A 350 -29.26 -0.98 22.46
N ASN A 351 -28.54 -1.96 23.00
CA ASN A 351 -27.63 -1.82 24.14
C ASN A 351 -26.27 -2.45 23.79
N PRO A 352 -25.13 -1.73 23.95
CA PRO A 352 -23.79 -2.27 23.69
C PRO A 352 -23.44 -3.54 24.46
N GLU A 353 -24.00 -3.74 25.66
CA GLU A 353 -23.79 -4.96 26.45
C GLU A 353 -24.26 -6.22 25.69
N ALA A 354 -25.29 -6.09 24.85
CA ALA A 354 -25.85 -7.19 24.07
C ALA A 354 -24.88 -7.78 23.01
N ALA A 355 -23.78 -7.08 22.71
CA ALA A 355 -22.74 -7.62 21.85
C ALA A 355 -21.88 -8.69 22.54
N PHE A 356 -22.06 -8.92 23.85
CA PHE A 356 -21.26 -9.86 24.63
C PHE A 356 -22.16 -10.94 25.25
N ALA A 357 -22.10 -12.15 24.71
CA ALA A 357 -22.76 -13.32 25.27
C ALA A 357 -21.84 -14.02 26.29
N ARG A 358 -22.39 -14.56 27.38
CA ARG A 358 -21.59 -15.28 28.39
C ARG A 358 -21.00 -16.57 27.80
N SER A 359 -19.69 -16.75 27.92
CA SER A 359 -19.01 -17.99 27.52
C SER A 359 -19.29 -19.13 28.51
N PRO A 360 -19.34 -20.40 28.06
CA PRO A 360 -19.32 -21.55 28.96
C PRO A 360 -18.00 -21.69 29.74
N GLN A 361 -16.92 -21.05 29.28
CA GLN A 361 -15.63 -21.06 29.94
C GLN A 361 -15.63 -20.20 31.21
N GLN A 362 -14.94 -20.66 32.26
CA GLN A 362 -14.64 -19.86 33.44
C GLN A 362 -13.13 -19.77 33.62
N VAL A 363 -12.64 -18.54 33.77
CA VAL A 363 -11.21 -18.28 33.98
C VAL A 363 -10.91 -18.26 35.46
N GLU A 364 -9.93 -19.05 35.88
CA GLU A 364 -9.43 -19.07 37.25
C GLU A 364 -8.35 -18.00 37.41
N TYR A 365 -8.62 -16.99 38.25
CA TYR A 365 -7.71 -15.89 38.49
C TYR A 365 -6.69 -16.23 39.57
N PRO A 366 -5.48 -15.61 39.54
CA PRO A 366 -4.51 -15.74 40.61
C PRO A 366 -5.12 -15.42 41.98
N ALA A 367 -4.63 -16.11 43.01
CA ALA A 367 -5.08 -15.89 44.37
C ALA A 367 -4.94 -14.41 44.77
N ASN A 368 -5.98 -13.86 45.39
CA ASN A 368 -5.92 -12.51 45.94
C ASN A 368 -4.98 -12.45 47.16
N SER A 369 -4.82 -11.27 47.77
CA SER A 369 -4.00 -11.09 48.98
C SER A 369 -4.42 -11.95 50.18
N SER A 370 -5.60 -12.56 50.14
CA SER A 370 -6.12 -13.50 51.14
C SER A 370 -5.89 -14.98 50.77
N GLY A 371 -5.19 -15.27 49.67
CA GLY A 371 -4.88 -16.64 49.23
C GLY A 371 -6.03 -17.37 48.52
N VAL A 372 -7.14 -16.70 48.23
CA VAL A 372 -8.32 -17.33 47.60
C VAL A 372 -8.29 -17.12 46.08
N ALA A 373 -8.29 -18.23 45.33
CA ALA A 373 -8.49 -18.21 43.87
C ALA A 373 -9.97 -18.02 43.54
N TYR A 374 -10.26 -17.19 42.53
CA TYR A 374 -11.62 -16.88 42.10
C TYR A 374 -11.83 -17.33 40.66
N LYS A 375 -12.96 -17.98 40.37
CA LYS A 375 -13.39 -18.30 39.01
C LYS A 375 -14.38 -17.25 38.51
N GLY A 376 -14.01 -16.54 37.47
CA GLY A 376 -14.86 -15.50 36.89
C GLY A 376 -15.34 -15.85 35.47
N PRO A 377 -16.41 -15.19 35.01
CA PRO A 377 -16.91 -15.37 33.65
C PRO A 377 -15.94 -14.78 32.61
N CYS A 378 -16.09 -15.23 31.38
CA CYS A 378 -15.60 -14.56 30.18
C CYS A 378 -16.73 -14.54 29.13
N PHE A 379 -16.58 -13.77 28.05
CA PHE A 379 -17.68 -13.49 27.13
C PHE A 379 -17.28 -13.73 25.67
N HIS A 380 -18.18 -14.31 24.89
CA HIS A 380 -18.07 -14.34 23.43
C HIS A 380 -18.65 -13.03 22.88
N ILE A 381 -17.86 -12.34 22.04
CA ILE A 381 -18.34 -11.18 21.29
C ILE A 381 -19.16 -11.61 20.07
N ASP A 382 -20.15 -10.82 19.68
CA ASP A 382 -21.00 -11.03 18.49
C ASP A 382 -20.16 -11.32 17.24
N GLU A 383 -20.57 -12.34 16.48
CA GLU A 383 -19.83 -12.86 15.33
C GLU A 383 -19.55 -11.79 14.26
N ARG A 384 -20.43 -10.80 14.12
CA ARG A 384 -20.27 -9.69 13.15
C ARG A 384 -19.04 -8.83 13.46
N LEU A 385 -18.56 -8.83 14.71
CA LEU A 385 -17.41 -8.03 15.14
C LEU A 385 -16.07 -8.77 15.07
N LEU A 386 -16.08 -10.10 14.87
CA LEU A 386 -14.87 -10.92 14.85
C LEU A 386 -13.91 -10.55 13.70
N ASP A 387 -14.45 -10.15 12.56
CA ASP A 387 -13.66 -9.89 11.34
C ASP A 387 -13.33 -8.41 11.14
N THR A 388 -13.29 -7.63 12.22
CA THR A 388 -13.12 -6.16 12.16
C THR A 388 -11.73 -5.66 12.57
N GLY A 389 -10.88 -6.54 13.11
CA GLY A 389 -9.51 -6.22 13.49
C GLY A 389 -8.60 -5.96 12.30
N ILE A 390 -7.65 -5.04 12.46
CA ILE A 390 -6.67 -4.65 11.43
C ILE A 390 -5.26 -4.91 11.96
N VAL A 391 -4.48 -5.70 11.21
CA VAL A 391 -3.06 -5.93 11.48
C VAL A 391 -2.24 -5.32 10.37
N VAL A 392 -1.26 -4.50 10.73
CA VAL A 392 -0.24 -3.97 9.83
C VAL A 392 1.03 -4.80 10.00
N ALA A 393 1.53 -5.38 8.91
CA ALA A 393 2.75 -6.17 8.91
C ALA A 393 3.78 -5.66 7.89
N SER A 394 5.06 -5.83 8.22
CA SER A 394 6.17 -5.57 7.29
C SER A 394 7.39 -6.40 7.66
N GLU A 395 8.34 -6.54 6.74
CA GLU A 395 9.66 -7.11 7.02
C GLU A 395 10.51 -6.11 7.83
N ASN A 396 10.28 -4.82 7.64
CA ASN A 396 11.10 -3.75 8.20
C ASN A 396 10.49 -3.19 9.49
N ASN A 397 11.19 -3.35 10.63
CA ASN A 397 10.80 -2.78 11.92
C ASN A 397 10.49 -1.27 11.83
N LYS A 398 11.22 -0.51 11.01
CA LYS A 398 11.01 0.93 10.87
C LYS A 398 9.73 1.27 10.11
N ALA A 399 9.36 0.47 9.10
CA ALA A 399 8.10 0.64 8.39
C ALA A 399 6.90 0.41 9.33
N VAL A 400 6.97 -0.64 10.15
CA VAL A 400 6.01 -0.93 11.22
C VAL A 400 5.93 0.25 12.21
N GLU A 401 7.07 0.76 12.66
CA GLU A 401 7.14 1.89 13.59
C GLU A 401 6.51 3.16 12.99
N ASN A 402 6.83 3.51 11.75
CA ASN A 402 6.32 4.70 11.08
C ASN A 402 4.78 4.72 11.05
N ILE A 403 4.15 3.62 10.64
CA ILE A 403 2.67 3.52 10.63
C ILE A 403 2.12 3.63 12.05
N THR A 404 2.77 2.99 13.02
CA THR A 404 2.34 2.97 14.42
C THR A 404 2.36 4.35 15.06
N LEU A 405 3.34 5.18 14.72
CA LEU A 405 3.49 6.53 15.23
C LEU A 405 2.63 7.55 14.48
N ASP A 406 2.39 7.32 13.18
CA ASP A 406 1.62 8.23 12.35
C ASP A 406 0.12 8.24 12.72
N LEU A 407 -0.53 7.08 12.80
CA LEU A 407 -2.00 7.03 12.97
C LEU A 407 -2.50 7.74 14.25
N PRO A 408 -1.84 7.64 15.41
CA PRO A 408 -2.26 8.33 16.63
C PRO A 408 -1.92 9.82 16.64
N SER A 409 -0.96 10.28 15.82
CA SER A 409 -0.41 11.62 15.88
C SER A 409 -1.42 12.70 15.48
N ILE A 410 -1.54 13.76 16.28
CA ILE A 410 -2.42 14.90 15.96
C ILE A 410 -1.99 15.62 14.67
N LYS A 411 -0.72 15.48 14.25
CA LYS A 411 -0.20 16.04 13.00
C LYS A 411 -0.79 15.37 11.74
N LYS A 412 -1.42 14.20 11.88
CA LYS A 412 -2.03 13.44 10.78
C LYS A 412 -3.54 13.64 10.67
N VAL A 413 -4.11 14.57 11.43
CA VAL A 413 -5.51 14.97 11.32
C VAL A 413 -5.65 16.47 11.07
N ALA A 414 -6.75 16.87 10.44
CA ALA A 414 -7.12 18.24 10.16
C ALA A 414 -8.66 18.40 10.27
N PRO A 415 -9.15 19.44 10.98
CA PRO A 415 -8.39 20.42 11.77
C PRO A 415 -7.69 19.79 12.99
N GLN A 416 -6.70 20.49 13.53
CA GLN A 416 -6.04 20.17 14.80
C GLN A 416 -6.61 21.12 15.87
N ALA A 417 -7.37 20.70 16.87
CA ALA A 417 -7.90 19.39 17.24
C ALA A 417 -9.18 19.00 16.49
N LEU A 418 -9.55 17.71 16.54
CA LEU A 418 -10.84 17.24 16.06
C LEU A 418 -11.96 17.75 16.96
N LEU A 419 -13.11 18.05 16.36
CA LEU A 419 -14.26 18.62 17.07
C LEU A 419 -15.48 17.70 16.93
N VAL A 420 -16.25 17.57 18.01
CA VAL A 420 -17.61 17.02 17.99
C VAL A 420 -18.52 17.98 18.74
N ASP A 421 -19.59 18.43 18.07
CA ASP A 421 -20.52 19.46 18.56
C ASP A 421 -19.83 20.77 19.03
N GLY A 422 -18.71 21.12 18.38
CA GLY A 422 -17.91 22.30 18.72
C GLY A 422 -16.92 22.10 19.88
N GLU A 423 -16.94 20.95 20.54
CA GLU A 423 -16.02 20.60 21.63
C GLU A 423 -14.86 19.72 21.14
N PRO A 424 -13.65 19.87 21.69
CA PRO A 424 -12.51 19.00 21.38
C PRO A 424 -12.84 17.52 21.65
N PHE A 425 -12.57 16.68 20.65
CA PHE A 425 -12.73 15.23 20.74
C PHE A 425 -11.38 14.52 20.66
N ASP A 426 -11.13 13.66 21.66
CA ASP A 426 -10.04 12.70 21.66
C ASP A 426 -10.57 11.26 21.69
N TYR A 427 -9.77 10.32 21.19
CA TYR A 427 -10.04 8.89 21.33
C TYR A 427 -8.96 8.21 22.18
N PHE A 428 -8.99 8.39 23.50
CA PHE A 428 -8.00 7.82 24.42
C PHE A 428 -6.57 8.35 24.20
N ALA A 429 -6.45 9.66 23.89
CA ALA A 429 -5.17 10.29 23.57
C ALA A 429 -4.12 10.09 24.67
N ALA A 430 -4.50 10.23 25.94
CA ALA A 430 -3.59 10.05 27.07
C ALA A 430 -3.02 8.62 27.16
N SER A 431 -3.80 7.58 26.82
CA SER A 431 -3.26 6.20 26.73
C SER A 431 -2.26 6.08 25.60
N ALA A 432 -2.56 6.67 24.44
CA ALA A 432 -1.68 6.62 23.28
C ALA A 432 -0.34 7.29 23.59
N GLU A 433 -0.35 8.50 24.16
CA GLU A 433 0.85 9.23 24.55
C GLU A 433 1.66 8.47 25.60
N SER A 434 1.00 7.84 26.58
CA SER A 434 1.69 7.03 27.60
C SER A 434 2.38 5.78 27.02
N ILE A 435 1.89 5.23 25.91
CA ILE A 435 2.50 4.09 25.20
C ILE A 435 3.61 4.56 24.27
N LEU A 436 3.43 5.68 23.56
CA LEU A 436 4.33 6.15 22.51
C LEU A 436 5.49 7.01 23.03
N ASN A 437 5.31 7.74 24.12
CA ASN A 437 6.29 8.70 24.67
C ASN A 437 7.02 8.17 25.90
N GLU A 438 7.38 6.88 25.91
CA GLU A 438 7.93 6.24 27.11
C GLU A 438 9.08 7.05 27.72
N GLU A 439 8.86 7.55 28.94
CA GLU A 439 9.89 8.24 29.71
C GLU A 439 10.98 7.24 30.09
N LYS A 440 12.20 7.46 29.60
CA LYS A 440 13.38 6.74 30.09
C LYS A 440 13.40 6.93 31.61
N LYS A 441 13.31 5.82 32.37
CA LYS A 441 13.48 5.87 33.83
C LYS A 441 14.76 6.64 34.15
N LYS A 442 14.63 7.79 34.82
CA LYS A 442 15.76 8.51 35.41
C LYS A 442 16.60 7.51 36.22
N VAL A 443 17.90 7.47 35.95
CA VAL A 443 18.83 6.68 36.76
C VAL A 443 18.87 7.33 38.15
N PRO A 444 18.69 6.56 39.25
CA PRO A 444 18.78 7.15 40.59
C PRO A 444 20.19 7.73 40.81
N GLY A 445 20.28 9.06 40.92
CA GLY A 445 21.53 9.79 41.22
C GLY A 445 21.72 11.14 40.51
N GLU A 446 20.89 11.54 39.55
CA GLU A 446 20.91 12.91 39.02
C GLU A 446 20.14 13.85 39.95
N ALA A 447 20.83 14.85 40.48
CA ALA A 447 20.28 15.83 41.40
C ALA A 447 19.16 16.64 40.72
N ASP A 448 18.08 16.87 41.46
CA ASP A 448 16.97 17.74 41.05
C ASP A 448 17.50 19.16 40.86
N VAL A 449 17.53 19.61 39.61
CA VAL A 449 17.51 21.05 39.31
C VAL A 449 16.06 21.40 39.12
N ASP A 450 15.46 21.96 40.17
CA ASP A 450 14.17 22.65 40.13
C ASP A 450 14.22 23.69 38.99
N THR A 451 13.47 23.45 37.93
CA THR A 451 13.14 24.48 36.95
C THR A 451 11.68 24.88 37.18
N PRO A 452 11.38 26.18 37.36
CA PRO A 452 10.03 26.63 37.70
C PRO A 452 9.03 26.28 36.59
N GLU A 453 7.80 25.99 36.99
CA GLU A 453 6.63 25.91 36.12
C GLU A 453 6.43 27.25 35.39
N ASP A 454 6.87 27.35 34.13
CA ASP A 454 6.47 28.42 33.22
C ASP A 454 5.25 27.99 32.40
N ASN A 455 4.18 28.76 32.58
CA ASN A 455 2.91 28.65 31.89
C ASN A 455 3.04 29.14 30.44
N ASP A 456 2.37 28.41 29.53
CA ASP A 456 1.96 28.81 28.17
C ASP A 456 3.00 29.52 27.29
N THR A 457 3.71 28.76 26.45
CA THR A 457 3.66 28.84 24.96
C THR A 457 4.73 27.93 24.32
N ASP A 458 4.27 27.09 23.39
CA ASP A 458 5.00 26.38 22.32
C ASP A 458 6.16 25.38 22.61
N GLU A 459 5.85 24.14 22.21
CA GLU A 459 6.73 23.04 21.77
C GLU A 459 7.56 22.26 22.82
N ASP A 460 6.87 21.30 23.44
CA ASP A 460 7.39 20.13 24.17
C ASP A 460 8.25 19.23 23.23
N HIS A 461 9.53 19.57 23.08
CA HIS A 461 10.45 19.03 22.07
C HIS A 461 10.80 17.53 22.30
N GLY A 462 9.96 16.65 21.76
CA GLY A 462 10.27 15.22 21.59
C GLY A 462 9.11 14.26 21.87
N LYS A 463 8.05 14.72 22.55
CA LYS A 463 6.86 13.92 22.84
C LYS A 463 5.86 14.01 21.68
N ILE A 464 5.36 12.87 21.23
CA ILE A 464 4.32 12.75 20.20
C ILE A 464 2.97 13.07 20.84
N ARG A 465 2.38 14.21 20.49
CA ARG A 465 0.98 14.49 20.85
C ARG A 465 0.02 13.65 20.01
N CYS A 466 -0.97 13.06 20.66
CA CYS A 466 -1.91 12.14 20.02
C CYS A 466 -3.34 12.68 20.02
N TRP A 467 -4.10 12.39 18.96
CA TRP A 467 -5.54 12.61 18.93
C TRP A 467 -6.32 11.36 19.38
N GLY A 468 -5.71 10.17 19.25
CA GLY A 468 -6.33 8.95 19.75
C GLY A 468 -5.49 7.68 19.63
N LEU A 469 -5.82 6.68 20.45
CA LEU A 469 -5.28 5.33 20.49
C LEU A 469 -5.77 4.51 19.30
N ILE A 470 -5.30 4.85 18.10
CA ILE A 470 -5.67 4.14 16.87
C ILE A 470 -4.81 2.91 16.62
N SER A 471 -3.51 3.01 16.95
CA SER A 471 -2.55 1.93 16.72
C SER A 471 -1.56 1.75 17.85
N VAL A 472 -1.12 0.50 18.04
CA VAL A 472 -0.04 0.14 18.99
C VAL A 472 0.90 -0.92 18.39
N PRO A 473 2.19 -0.93 18.78
CA PRO A 473 3.13 -1.96 18.34
C PRO A 473 3.07 -3.18 19.26
N LEU A 474 2.83 -4.38 18.73
CA LEU A 474 2.77 -5.62 19.52
C LEU A 474 3.85 -6.66 19.16
N GLY A 475 4.71 -6.40 18.17
CA GLY A 475 5.66 -7.40 17.67
C GLY A 475 6.62 -7.98 18.72
N LYS A 476 7.20 -7.16 19.61
CA LYS A 476 8.12 -7.63 20.66
C LYS A 476 7.41 -7.80 21.98
N MET A 477 7.81 -8.81 22.77
CA MET A 477 7.23 -9.07 24.10
C MET A 477 7.29 -7.83 25.02
N ALA A 478 8.38 -7.07 24.99
CA ALA A 478 8.50 -5.82 25.75
C ALA A 478 7.37 -4.83 25.42
N ASN A 479 7.02 -4.68 24.14
CA ASN A 479 5.95 -3.79 23.72
C ASN A 479 4.58 -4.33 24.14
N ARG A 480 4.35 -5.65 24.02
CA ARG A 480 3.09 -6.27 24.49
C ARG A 480 2.88 -6.04 25.98
N SER A 481 3.93 -6.26 26.77
CA SER A 481 3.92 -6.01 28.21
C SER A 481 3.72 -4.53 28.55
N LEU A 482 4.35 -3.62 27.81
CA LEU A 482 4.15 -2.17 27.96
C LEU A 482 2.69 -1.79 27.70
N VAL A 483 2.12 -2.20 26.56
CA VAL A 483 0.73 -1.92 26.20
C VAL A 483 -0.24 -2.50 27.23
N ALA A 484 -0.06 -3.77 27.62
CA ALA A 484 -0.86 -4.41 28.66
C ALA A 484 -0.78 -3.65 29.99
N ASN A 485 0.40 -3.17 30.36
CA ASN A 485 0.59 -2.41 31.58
C ASN A 485 -0.09 -1.05 31.53
N ARG A 486 0.10 -0.27 30.45
CA ARG A 486 -0.43 1.11 30.33
C ARG A 486 -1.94 1.16 30.19
N LEU A 487 -2.55 0.18 29.52
CA LEU A 487 -4.00 0.11 29.34
C LEU A 487 -4.76 -0.50 30.54
N SER A 488 -4.03 -1.06 31.51
CA SER A 488 -4.60 -1.68 32.72
C SER A 488 -5.43 -0.69 33.54
N ALA A 489 -6.54 -1.18 34.12
CA ALA A 489 -7.50 -0.39 34.89
C ALA A 489 -6.88 0.34 36.11
N PHE A 490 -5.76 -0.16 36.65
CA PHE A 490 -5.11 0.45 37.82
C PHE A 490 -4.22 1.65 37.48
N LYS A 491 -3.82 1.80 36.21
CA LYS A 491 -2.95 2.91 35.77
C LYS A 491 -3.72 4.21 35.63
N GLU A 492 -3.03 5.32 35.87
CA GLU A 492 -3.55 6.68 35.74
C GLU A 492 -4.21 6.91 34.38
N PHE A 493 -3.51 6.55 33.30
CA PHE A 493 -3.99 6.65 31.92
C PHE A 493 -4.63 5.35 31.39
N GLY A 494 -5.09 4.47 32.28
CA GLY A 494 -5.76 3.22 31.89
C GLY A 494 -7.11 3.45 31.21
N LEU A 495 -7.52 2.53 30.33
CA LEU A 495 -8.73 2.68 29.52
C LEU A 495 -10.00 2.85 30.38
N ALA A 496 -10.13 2.04 31.43
CA ALA A 496 -11.28 2.08 32.34
C ALA A 496 -11.42 3.44 33.05
N LYS A 497 -10.31 4.07 33.45
CA LYS A 497 -10.35 5.39 34.10
C LYS A 497 -10.79 6.49 33.13
N GLN A 498 -10.31 6.45 31.89
CA GLN A 498 -10.73 7.40 30.86
C GLN A 498 -12.21 7.24 30.49
N LEU A 499 -12.71 6.01 30.40
CA LEU A 499 -14.14 5.74 30.18
C LEU A 499 -15.01 6.25 31.34
N ALA A 500 -14.55 6.08 32.58
CA ALA A 500 -15.23 6.59 33.77
C ALA A 500 -15.20 8.13 33.84
N ALA A 501 -14.09 8.75 33.46
CA ALA A 501 -13.92 10.20 33.43
C ALA A 501 -14.73 10.89 32.32
N ALA A 502 -15.11 10.17 31.26
CA ALA A 502 -15.82 10.70 30.09
C ALA A 502 -17.28 11.17 30.35
N GLY A 503 -17.64 11.55 31.59
CA GLY A 503 -18.84 12.33 31.98
C GLY A 503 -20.20 11.82 31.50
N ALA A 504 -21.25 12.63 31.59
CA ALA A 504 -22.54 12.34 30.96
C ALA A 504 -22.53 12.62 29.42
N SER A 505 -21.47 13.27 28.92
CA SER A 505 -21.31 13.70 27.52
C SER A 505 -21.15 12.53 26.54
N LEU A 506 -20.62 11.38 26.98
CA LEU A 506 -20.47 10.19 26.15
C LEU A 506 -21.73 9.30 26.17
N ASN A 507 -22.83 9.82 25.65
CA ASN A 507 -24.13 9.14 25.57
C ASN A 507 -24.22 8.23 24.32
N TRP A 508 -24.67 6.99 24.50
CA TRP A 508 -24.82 6.00 23.42
C TRP A 508 -25.80 6.45 22.33
N GLU A 509 -27.02 6.82 22.69
CA GLU A 509 -28.07 7.20 21.73
C GLU A 509 -27.71 8.49 20.97
N ALA A 510 -27.10 9.46 21.63
CA ALA A 510 -26.61 10.67 20.97
C ALA A 510 -25.51 10.34 19.94
N ALA A 511 -24.57 9.45 20.28
CA ALA A 511 -23.53 9.01 19.36
C ALA A 511 -24.11 8.22 18.16
N ARG A 512 -25.12 7.37 18.39
CA ARG A 512 -25.83 6.65 17.32
C ARG A 512 -26.52 7.60 16.35
N THR A 513 -27.24 8.59 16.89
CA THR A 513 -27.96 9.60 16.10
C THR A 513 -26.99 10.36 15.23
N ARG A 514 -25.91 10.89 15.82
CA ARG A 514 -24.88 11.66 15.11
C ARG A 514 -24.20 10.83 14.00
N PHE A 515 -23.90 9.56 14.26
CA PHE A 515 -23.32 8.69 13.24
C PHE A 515 -24.29 8.46 12.07
N ASN A 516 -25.57 8.20 12.35
CA ASN A 516 -26.57 8.00 11.29
C ASN A 516 -26.83 9.28 10.48
N GLU A 517 -26.87 10.45 11.13
CA GLU A 517 -27.01 11.75 10.46
C GLU A 517 -25.82 12.05 9.55
N ALA A 518 -24.59 11.81 10.03
CA ALA A 518 -23.39 11.99 9.22
C ALA A 518 -23.36 11.05 8.01
N VAL A 519 -23.80 9.79 8.17
CA VAL A 519 -23.92 8.84 7.05
C VAL A 519 -24.97 9.31 6.05
N ALA A 520 -26.15 9.76 6.53
CA ALA A 520 -27.21 10.25 5.66
C ALA A 520 -26.79 11.48 4.84
N GLU A 521 -25.97 12.37 5.39
CA GLU A 521 -25.42 13.51 4.63
C GLU A 521 -24.52 13.04 3.47
N VAL A 522 -23.62 12.08 3.72
CA VAL A 522 -22.75 11.50 2.69
C VAL A 522 -23.57 10.81 1.60
N GLU A 523 -24.57 10.01 1.98
CA GLU A 523 -25.47 9.32 1.05
C GLU A 523 -26.30 10.31 0.22
N ALA A 524 -26.76 11.42 0.80
CA ALA A 524 -27.48 12.46 0.07
C ALA A 524 -26.61 13.12 -1.00
N ILE A 525 -25.33 13.40 -0.70
CA ILE A 525 -24.37 13.92 -1.68
C ILE A 525 -24.11 12.89 -2.78
N GLN A 526 -23.90 11.61 -2.43
CA GLN A 526 -23.73 10.54 -3.43
C GLN A 526 -24.96 10.42 -4.34
N ALA A 527 -26.17 10.51 -3.79
CA ALA A 527 -27.41 10.48 -4.57
C ALA A 527 -27.52 11.66 -5.55
N ALA A 528 -27.12 12.88 -5.13
CA ALA A 528 -27.09 14.04 -6.01
C ALA A 528 -26.06 13.89 -7.14
N ILE A 529 -24.89 13.31 -6.87
CA ILE A 529 -23.88 13.01 -7.91
C ILE A 529 -24.42 11.96 -8.88
N LEU A 530 -25.05 10.89 -8.40
CA LEU A 530 -25.68 9.86 -9.25
C LEU A 530 -26.78 10.46 -10.12
N ASP A 531 -27.56 11.39 -9.58
CA ASP A 531 -28.60 12.10 -10.34
C ASP A 531 -27.96 12.88 -11.50
N TYR A 532 -26.91 13.65 -11.21
CA TYR A 532 -26.15 14.40 -12.24
C TYR A 532 -25.56 13.47 -13.31
N ASP A 533 -24.92 12.37 -12.90
CA ASP A 533 -24.34 11.38 -13.81
C ASP A 533 -25.38 10.74 -14.73
N SER A 534 -26.64 10.63 -14.29
CA SER A 534 -27.76 10.13 -15.11
C SER A 534 -28.35 11.21 -16.03
N ALA A 535 -28.44 12.45 -15.55
CA ALA A 535 -29.02 13.57 -16.29
C ALA A 535 -28.11 14.09 -17.41
N LEU A 536 -26.79 13.94 -17.29
CA LEU A 536 -25.83 14.44 -18.28
C LEU A 536 -25.96 13.70 -19.65
N PRO A 537 -25.96 12.35 -19.71
CA PRO A 537 -26.25 11.62 -20.95
C PRO A 537 -27.66 11.91 -21.49
N GLU A 538 -28.67 12.02 -20.61
CA GLU A 538 -30.04 12.36 -20.98
C GLU A 538 -30.08 13.73 -21.69
N TRP A 539 -29.39 14.73 -21.17
CA TRP A 539 -29.27 16.05 -21.78
C TRP A 539 -28.56 16.00 -23.15
N LYS A 540 -27.45 15.25 -23.25
CA LYS A 540 -26.72 15.09 -24.52
C LYS A 540 -27.62 14.47 -25.60
N ALA A 541 -28.36 13.42 -25.26
CA ALA A 541 -29.31 12.78 -26.17
C ALA A 541 -30.50 13.70 -26.53
N ALA A 542 -31.08 14.39 -25.54
CA ALA A 542 -32.17 15.34 -25.78
C ALA A 542 -31.73 16.50 -26.70
N ARG A 543 -30.47 16.94 -26.60
CA ARG A 543 -29.90 18.00 -27.44
C ARG A 543 -29.78 17.54 -28.90
N GLU A 544 -29.28 16.34 -29.13
CA GLU A 544 -29.19 15.75 -30.47
C GLU A 544 -30.58 15.55 -31.09
N LEU A 545 -31.53 15.05 -30.30
CA LEU A 545 -32.91 14.86 -30.74
C LEU A 545 -33.59 16.19 -31.09
N SER A 546 -33.46 17.21 -30.24
CA SER A 546 -33.99 18.56 -30.50
C SER A 546 -33.43 19.11 -31.81
N ALA A 547 -32.12 19.00 -32.05
CA ALA A 547 -31.48 19.47 -33.28
C ALA A 547 -32.01 18.73 -34.53
N ALA A 548 -32.27 17.42 -34.43
CA ALA A 548 -32.85 16.63 -35.52
C ALA A 548 -34.28 17.08 -35.86
N PHE A 549 -35.13 17.31 -34.85
CA PHE A 549 -36.49 17.79 -35.05
C PHE A 549 -36.56 19.24 -35.54
N ASP A 550 -35.65 20.11 -35.08
CA ASP A 550 -35.51 21.47 -35.61
C ASP A 550 -35.13 21.43 -37.10
N GLY A 551 -34.20 20.55 -37.48
CA GLY A 551 -33.86 20.30 -38.88
C GLY A 551 -35.03 19.79 -39.71
N ALA A 552 -35.82 18.86 -39.18
CA ALA A 552 -37.02 18.34 -39.85
C ALA A 552 -38.10 19.41 -40.02
N ALA A 553 -38.33 20.25 -39.01
CA ALA A 553 -39.26 21.37 -39.06
C ALA A 553 -38.82 22.42 -40.10
N ALA A 554 -37.52 22.72 -40.18
CA ALA A 554 -36.96 23.61 -41.21
C ALA A 554 -37.15 23.04 -42.62
N ALA A 555 -36.90 21.73 -42.83
CA ALA A 555 -37.12 21.08 -44.11
C ALA A 555 -38.62 21.01 -44.50
N ALA A 556 -39.52 20.84 -43.53
CA ALA A 556 -40.97 20.87 -43.76
C ALA A 556 -41.45 22.29 -44.08
N ARG A 557 -40.86 23.32 -43.44
CA ARG A 557 -41.11 24.72 -43.74
C ARG A 557 -40.73 25.07 -45.18
N GLN A 558 -39.54 24.68 -45.63
CA GLN A 558 -39.11 24.93 -47.01
C GLN A 558 -40.09 24.31 -48.02
N ARG A 559 -40.48 23.04 -47.82
CA ARG A 559 -41.47 22.36 -48.69
C ARG A 559 -42.83 23.07 -48.71
N ASN A 560 -43.25 23.63 -47.58
CA ASN A 560 -44.47 24.44 -47.51
C ASN A 560 -44.32 25.77 -48.25
N GLU A 561 -43.17 26.45 -48.12
CA GLU A 561 -42.88 27.69 -48.86
C GLU A 561 -42.83 27.43 -50.38
N ASP A 562 -42.18 26.35 -50.82
CA ASP A 562 -42.10 25.95 -52.23
C ASP A 562 -43.49 25.62 -52.81
N ALA A 563 -44.33 24.88 -52.06
CA ALA A 563 -45.69 24.54 -52.50
C ALA A 563 -46.60 25.77 -52.59
N ASN A 564 -46.46 26.73 -51.66
CA ASN A 564 -47.21 27.99 -51.70
C ASN A 564 -46.73 28.90 -52.85
N ALA A 565 -45.42 28.92 -53.14
CA ALA A 565 -44.87 29.66 -54.28
C ALA A 565 -45.42 29.10 -55.60
N ALA A 566 -45.44 27.77 -55.77
CA ALA A 566 -46.02 27.12 -56.94
C ALA A 566 -47.53 27.43 -57.10
N LEU A 567 -48.28 27.42 -56.00
CA LEU A 567 -49.69 27.82 -56.01
C LEU A 567 -49.87 29.29 -56.41
N ALA A 568 -49.04 30.20 -55.90
CA ALA A 568 -49.09 31.63 -56.23
C ALA A 568 -48.76 31.89 -57.71
N THR A 569 -47.81 31.15 -58.29
CA THR A 569 -47.55 31.18 -59.73
C THR A 569 -48.78 30.75 -60.52
N LEU A 570 -49.41 29.64 -60.15
CA LEU A 570 -50.63 29.15 -60.81
C LEU A 570 -51.83 30.08 -60.63
N ASP A 571 -51.96 30.76 -59.49
CA ASP A 571 -52.98 31.80 -59.26
C ASP A 571 -52.75 33.00 -60.21
N THR A 572 -51.49 33.39 -60.41
CA THR A 572 -51.10 34.45 -61.35
C THR A 572 -51.41 34.05 -62.79
N ASP A 573 -51.06 32.83 -63.19
CA ASP A 573 -51.35 32.28 -64.53
C ASP A 573 -52.86 32.18 -64.77
N THR A 574 -53.63 31.76 -63.76
CA THR A 574 -55.10 31.70 -63.83
C THR A 574 -55.72 33.09 -63.98
N ALA A 575 -55.20 34.09 -63.26
CA ALA A 575 -55.64 35.48 -63.40
C ALA A 575 -55.27 36.08 -64.77
N GLY A 576 -54.05 35.79 -65.26
CA GLY A 576 -53.60 36.17 -66.59
C GLY A 576 -54.47 35.55 -67.69
N ASN A 577 -54.77 34.26 -67.60
CA ASN A 577 -55.69 33.57 -68.51
C ASN A 577 -57.11 34.16 -68.47
N ALA A 578 -57.63 34.49 -67.28
CA ALA A 578 -58.93 35.13 -67.14
C ALA A 578 -58.98 36.53 -67.78
N SER A 579 -57.91 37.31 -67.62
CA SER A 579 -57.74 38.61 -68.28
C SER A 579 -57.68 38.46 -69.80
N ALA A 580 -56.89 37.51 -70.32
CA ALA A 580 -56.79 37.23 -71.74
C ALA A 580 -58.15 36.80 -72.35
N ILE A 581 -58.94 36.00 -71.62
CA ILE A 581 -60.32 35.66 -72.02
C ILE A 581 -61.20 36.91 -72.06
N ALA A 582 -61.13 37.79 -71.06
CA ALA A 582 -61.91 39.02 -71.02
C ALA A 582 -61.53 39.98 -72.16
N THR A 583 -60.24 40.14 -72.45
CA THR A 583 -59.73 40.90 -73.59
C THR A 583 -60.21 40.32 -74.91
N ASN A 584 -60.12 39.00 -75.11
CA ASN A 584 -60.62 38.35 -76.32
C ASN A 584 -62.14 38.55 -76.49
N LEU A 585 -62.93 38.45 -75.41
CA LEU A 585 -64.38 38.72 -75.44
C LEU A 585 -64.68 40.19 -75.80
N GLN A 586 -63.95 41.13 -75.21
CA GLN A 586 -64.08 42.56 -75.52
C GLN A 586 -63.69 42.86 -76.97
N GLU A 587 -62.62 42.25 -77.48
CA GLU A 587 -62.22 42.36 -78.89
C GLU A 587 -63.29 41.77 -79.81
N ARG A 588 -63.93 40.67 -79.43
CA ARG A 588 -65.06 40.10 -80.19
C ARG A 588 -66.28 41.01 -80.19
N GLU A 589 -66.60 41.65 -79.07
CA GLU A 589 -67.68 42.65 -78.98
C GLU A 589 -67.37 43.89 -79.83
N LEU A 590 -66.15 44.44 -79.74
CA LEU A 590 -65.69 45.56 -80.57
C LEU A 590 -65.71 45.18 -82.05
N HIS A 591 -65.17 44.02 -82.42
CA HIS A 591 -65.15 43.53 -83.79
C HIS A 591 -66.57 43.28 -84.34
N ALA A 592 -67.52 42.86 -83.49
CA ALA A 592 -68.93 42.75 -83.83
C ALA A 592 -69.62 44.12 -83.97
N THR A 593 -69.24 45.09 -83.15
CA THR A 593 -69.79 46.46 -83.16
C THR A 593 -69.26 47.29 -84.32
N GLU A 594 -67.98 47.14 -84.67
CA GLU A 594 -67.35 47.75 -85.85
C GLU A 594 -67.95 47.21 -87.16
N TRP A 595 -68.52 46.01 -87.12
CA TRP A 595 -69.20 45.38 -88.25
C TRP A 595 -70.67 45.06 -87.94
N PRO A 596 -71.57 46.05 -87.86
CA PRO A 596 -73.00 45.78 -87.67
C PRO A 596 -73.59 45.00 -88.84
N ALA A 597 -74.73 44.35 -88.64
CA ALA A 597 -75.37 43.45 -89.63
C ALA A 597 -75.52 44.06 -91.04
N TRP A 598 -75.82 45.36 -91.14
CA TRP A 598 -75.92 46.08 -92.41
C TRP A 598 -74.56 46.24 -93.13
N ARG A 599 -73.47 46.45 -92.39
CA ARG A 599 -72.10 46.58 -92.94
C ARG A 599 -71.55 45.23 -93.39
N GLN A 600 -71.89 44.16 -92.68
CA GLN A 600 -71.59 42.78 -93.09
C GLN A 600 -72.32 42.42 -94.39
N LEU A 601 -73.61 42.77 -94.51
CA LEU A 601 -74.41 42.59 -95.72
C LEU A 601 -73.81 43.37 -96.92
N LEU A 602 -73.49 44.66 -96.75
CA LEU A 602 -72.90 45.48 -97.82
C LEU A 602 -71.51 45.01 -98.27
N ALA A 603 -70.60 44.71 -97.33
CA ALA A 603 -69.25 44.25 -97.65
C ALA A 603 -69.22 42.88 -98.35
N ARG A 604 -70.19 42.01 -98.03
CA ARG A 604 -70.36 40.69 -98.63
C ARG A 604 -70.75 40.75 -100.12
N PHE A 605 -71.42 41.82 -100.57
CA PHE A 605 -71.81 42.04 -101.97
C PHE A 605 -70.88 43.00 -102.73
N PHE A 606 -70.25 43.98 -102.08
CA PHE A 606 -69.47 45.04 -102.76
C PHE A 606 -67.97 45.10 -102.41
N ASN A 607 -67.47 44.35 -101.42
CA ASN A 607 -66.04 44.42 -101.01
C ASN A 607 -65.49 43.10 -100.42
N LYS A 608 -65.35 42.06 -101.26
CA LYS A 608 -65.01 40.67 -100.88
C LYS A 608 -63.69 40.52 -100.08
N ALA A 609 -62.64 41.29 -100.37
CA ALA A 609 -61.35 41.18 -99.69
C ALA A 609 -61.42 41.60 -98.21
N LYS A 610 -62.15 42.69 -97.90
CA LYS A 610 -62.38 43.12 -96.51
C LYS A 610 -63.27 42.14 -95.73
N PHE A 611 -64.24 41.50 -96.40
CA PHE A 611 -65.11 40.48 -95.79
C PHE A 611 -64.35 39.17 -95.46
N ALA A 612 -63.43 38.73 -96.32
CA ALA A 612 -62.56 37.58 -96.04
C ALA A 612 -61.59 37.85 -94.88
N GLY A 613 -61.00 39.05 -94.81
CA GLY A 613 -60.17 39.48 -93.68
C GLY A 613 -60.95 39.52 -92.36
N PHE A 614 -62.21 39.98 -92.40
CA PHE A 614 -63.14 39.94 -91.26
C PHE A 614 -63.43 38.51 -90.78
N GLN A 615 -63.77 37.59 -91.69
CA GLN A 615 -64.01 36.18 -91.33
C GLN A 615 -62.75 35.51 -90.76
N SER A 616 -61.58 35.80 -91.34
CA SER A 616 -60.30 35.27 -90.85
C SER A 616 -59.97 35.75 -89.44
N ARG A 617 -60.16 37.05 -89.13
CA ARG A 617 -59.99 37.57 -87.76
C ARG A 617 -61.03 37.02 -86.79
N GLN A 618 -62.28 36.86 -87.23
CA GLN A 618 -63.34 36.24 -86.42
C GLN A 618 -63.03 34.77 -86.08
N GLN A 619 -62.51 34.00 -87.04
CA GLN A 619 -62.08 32.62 -86.82
C GLN A 619 -60.86 32.57 -85.89
N ALA A 620 -59.85 33.42 -86.11
CA ALA A 620 -58.66 33.51 -85.26
C ALA A 620 -59.01 33.84 -83.80
N LEU A 621 -59.94 34.78 -83.56
CA LEU A 621 -60.44 35.09 -82.22
C LEU A 621 -61.20 33.92 -81.58
N SER A 622 -61.87 33.08 -82.38
CA SER A 622 -62.56 31.88 -81.90
C SER A 622 -61.58 30.77 -81.54
N ASP A 623 -60.59 30.51 -82.38
CA ASP A 623 -59.57 29.48 -82.14
C ASP A 623 -58.69 29.88 -80.92
N GLU A 624 -58.36 31.16 -80.78
CA GLU A 624 -57.68 31.71 -79.59
C GLU A 624 -58.51 31.52 -78.32
N TYR A 625 -59.83 31.76 -78.38
CA TYR A 625 -60.73 31.53 -77.26
C TYR A 625 -60.80 30.06 -76.85
N ASP A 626 -60.88 29.13 -77.81
CA ASP A 626 -60.91 27.70 -77.53
C ASP A 626 -59.57 27.19 -76.94
N GLY A 627 -58.45 27.77 -77.39
CA GLY A 627 -57.12 27.57 -76.78
C GLY A 627 -57.07 28.07 -75.33
N LEU A 628 -57.49 29.31 -75.08
CA LEU A 628 -57.56 29.90 -73.73
C LEU A 628 -58.50 29.12 -72.80
N ARG A 629 -59.61 28.60 -73.31
CA ARG A 629 -60.57 27.76 -72.56
C ARG A 629 -59.97 26.40 -72.19
N SER A 630 -59.25 25.78 -73.11
CA SER A 630 -58.55 24.51 -72.85
C SER A 630 -57.45 24.69 -71.81
N GLU A 631 -56.70 25.79 -71.90
CA GLU A 631 -55.68 26.15 -70.92
C GLU A 631 -56.29 26.48 -69.55
N ARG A 632 -57.44 27.16 -69.52
CA ARG A 632 -58.20 27.38 -68.27
C ARG A 632 -58.61 26.08 -67.59
N ALA A 633 -59.01 25.07 -68.37
CA ALA A 633 -59.37 23.76 -67.82
C ALA A 633 -58.13 23.04 -67.22
N ARG A 634 -56.97 23.12 -67.88
CA ARG A 634 -55.70 22.59 -67.38
C ARG A 634 -55.23 23.31 -66.11
N LEU A 635 -55.16 24.64 -66.13
CA LEU A 635 -54.79 25.46 -64.97
C LEU A 635 -55.71 25.20 -63.78
N LYS A 636 -57.01 24.99 -64.00
CA LYS A 636 -57.96 24.66 -62.93
C LYS A 636 -57.62 23.34 -62.22
N VAL A 637 -57.24 22.30 -62.97
CA VAL A 637 -56.83 21.00 -62.41
C VAL A 637 -55.50 21.14 -61.68
N ALA A 638 -54.48 21.72 -62.33
CA ALA A 638 -53.16 21.94 -61.74
C ALA A 638 -53.23 22.79 -60.45
N ARG A 639 -54.09 23.82 -60.43
CA ARG A 639 -54.34 24.65 -59.25
C ARG A 639 -54.98 23.87 -58.10
N LEU A 640 -55.93 22.97 -58.39
CA LEU A 640 -56.55 22.13 -57.35
C LEU A 640 -55.54 21.14 -56.74
N GLU A 641 -54.67 20.56 -57.57
CA GLU A 641 -53.58 19.69 -57.11
C GLU A 641 -52.56 20.48 -56.28
N ALA A 642 -52.13 21.66 -56.74
CA ALA A 642 -51.22 22.54 -56.02
C ALA A 642 -51.82 23.02 -54.69
N LEU A 643 -53.11 23.35 -54.65
CA LEU A 643 -53.83 23.72 -53.42
C LEU A 643 -53.85 22.56 -52.42
N THR A 644 -54.11 21.34 -52.89
CA THR A 644 -54.09 20.13 -52.06
C THR A 644 -52.67 19.86 -51.53
N SER A 645 -51.66 19.98 -52.39
CA SER A 645 -50.25 19.86 -52.01
C SER A 645 -49.84 20.91 -50.97
N ALA A 646 -50.19 22.18 -51.17
CA ALA A 646 -49.92 23.27 -50.22
C ALA A 646 -50.60 23.02 -48.87
N SER A 647 -51.86 22.57 -48.86
CA SER A 647 -52.58 22.24 -47.62
C SER A 647 -51.93 21.06 -46.87
N THR A 648 -51.45 20.05 -47.58
CA THR A 648 -50.77 18.89 -47.00
C THR A 648 -49.40 19.28 -46.44
N CYS A 649 -48.62 20.06 -47.20
CA CYS A 649 -47.35 20.60 -46.74
C CYS A 649 -47.51 21.51 -45.51
N ALA A 650 -48.57 22.32 -45.45
CA ALA A 650 -48.88 23.15 -44.30
C ALA A 650 -49.19 22.31 -43.06
N ALA A 651 -50.01 21.25 -43.19
CA ALA A 651 -50.31 20.34 -42.09
C ALA A 651 -49.05 19.60 -41.59
N HIS A 652 -48.22 19.10 -42.51
CA HIS A 652 -46.94 18.45 -42.15
C HIS A 652 -45.97 19.42 -41.47
N TRP A 653 -45.88 20.67 -41.91
CA TRP A 653 -45.07 21.69 -41.26
C TRP A 653 -45.58 22.01 -39.85
N GLN A 654 -46.90 22.14 -39.67
CA GLN A 654 -47.48 22.37 -38.35
C GLN A 654 -47.19 21.22 -37.38
N ALA A 655 -47.33 19.97 -37.82
CA ALA A 655 -46.99 18.79 -37.04
C ALA A 655 -45.50 18.77 -36.66
N ALA A 656 -44.61 18.92 -37.64
CA ALA A 656 -43.16 18.93 -37.40
C ALA A 656 -42.73 20.09 -36.46
N ARG A 657 -43.37 21.25 -36.56
CA ARG A 657 -43.15 22.39 -35.66
C ARG A 657 -43.61 22.08 -34.23
N ALA A 658 -44.74 21.39 -34.07
CA ALA A 658 -45.23 20.98 -32.75
C ALA A 658 -44.29 19.96 -32.09
N ASP A 659 -43.79 18.98 -32.86
CA ASP A 659 -42.82 17.99 -32.38
C ASP A 659 -41.51 18.66 -31.96
N ALA A 660 -40.97 19.57 -32.78
CA ALA A 660 -39.77 20.35 -32.45
C ALA A 660 -39.95 21.18 -31.18
N ALA A 661 -41.11 21.82 -31.00
CA ALA A 661 -41.43 22.58 -29.78
C ALA A 661 -41.49 21.68 -28.54
N THR A 662 -42.09 20.50 -28.65
CA THR A 662 -42.13 19.49 -27.57
C THR A 662 -40.72 19.07 -27.15
N HIS A 663 -39.86 18.73 -28.11
CA HIS A 663 -38.49 18.31 -27.82
C HIS A 663 -37.61 19.44 -27.29
N THR A 664 -37.83 20.68 -27.75
CA THR A 664 -37.17 21.88 -27.21
C THR A 664 -37.57 22.10 -25.75
N ALA A 665 -38.84 21.92 -25.41
CA ALA A 665 -39.32 22.03 -24.03
C ALA A 665 -38.69 20.94 -23.14
N ALA A 666 -38.65 19.69 -23.61
CA ALA A 666 -37.99 18.59 -22.90
C ALA A 666 -36.50 18.86 -22.66
N LEU A 667 -35.78 19.33 -23.68
CA LEU A 667 -34.36 19.73 -23.57
C LEU A 667 -34.18 20.81 -22.49
N ARG A 668 -35.07 21.81 -22.44
CA ARG A 668 -35.02 22.87 -21.43
C ARG A 668 -35.23 22.31 -20.01
N THR A 669 -36.17 21.40 -19.83
CA THR A 669 -36.43 20.77 -18.51
C THR A 669 -35.22 19.99 -18.01
N VAL A 670 -34.62 19.13 -18.86
CA VAL A 670 -33.43 18.35 -18.47
C VAL A 670 -32.25 19.29 -18.22
N ARG A 671 -32.09 20.35 -19.03
CA ARG A 671 -31.04 21.35 -18.82
C ARG A 671 -31.18 22.09 -17.48
N GLN A 672 -32.40 22.50 -17.11
CA GLN A 672 -32.66 23.15 -15.82
C GLN A 672 -32.31 22.26 -14.63
N ARG A 673 -32.67 20.97 -14.70
CA ARG A 673 -32.27 19.96 -13.69
C ARG A 673 -30.75 19.85 -13.58
N LEU A 674 -30.07 19.74 -14.73
CA LEU A 674 -28.62 19.62 -14.79
C LEU A 674 -27.92 20.86 -14.21
N ASP A 675 -28.38 22.07 -14.54
CA ASP A 675 -27.83 23.32 -14.03
C ASP A 675 -28.05 23.49 -12.51
N ALA A 676 -29.21 23.07 -11.99
CA ALA A 676 -29.49 23.09 -10.55
C ALA A 676 -28.60 22.11 -9.76
N LEU A 677 -28.40 20.90 -10.30
CA LEU A 677 -27.48 19.91 -9.74
C LEU A 677 -26.03 20.41 -9.81
N ALA A 678 -25.60 20.98 -10.94
CA ALA A 678 -24.26 21.53 -11.11
C ALA A 678 -23.98 22.69 -10.13
N ALA A 679 -24.95 23.58 -9.92
CA ALA A 679 -24.83 24.67 -8.95
C ALA A 679 -24.66 24.16 -7.50
N THR A 680 -25.30 23.03 -7.17
CA THR A 680 -25.20 22.42 -5.83
C THR A 680 -23.91 21.63 -5.66
N LEU A 681 -23.49 20.89 -6.69
CA LEU A 681 -22.34 19.99 -6.66
C LEU A 681 -21.00 20.73 -6.89
N GLY A 682 -21.01 21.86 -7.60
CA GLY A 682 -19.79 22.57 -7.97
C GLY A 682 -18.81 21.67 -8.70
N GLU A 683 -17.59 21.54 -8.18
CA GLU A 683 -16.53 20.68 -8.72
C GLU A 683 -16.88 19.18 -8.78
N ALA A 684 -17.87 18.73 -8.00
CA ALA A 684 -18.32 17.33 -8.03
C ALA A 684 -19.17 17.01 -9.28
N ALA A 685 -19.64 18.03 -10.01
CA ALA A 685 -20.34 17.85 -11.28
C ALA A 685 -19.35 17.42 -12.37
N PHE A 686 -19.40 16.14 -12.76
CA PHE A 686 -18.35 15.51 -13.56
C PHE A 686 -18.82 15.16 -14.98
N ASP A 687 -18.07 15.59 -16.01
CA ASP A 687 -18.23 15.09 -17.38
C ASP A 687 -17.06 14.15 -17.75
N PRO A 688 -17.31 12.83 -17.90
CA PRO A 688 -16.29 11.87 -18.29
C PRO A 688 -15.56 12.21 -19.60
N ALA A 689 -16.27 12.82 -20.57
CA ALA A 689 -15.68 13.18 -21.86
C ALA A 689 -14.74 14.39 -21.73
N ALA A 690 -15.12 15.38 -20.92
CA ALA A 690 -14.28 16.55 -20.66
C ALA A 690 -13.01 16.14 -19.90
N PHE A 691 -13.16 15.26 -18.90
CA PHE A 691 -12.02 14.74 -18.14
C PHE A 691 -11.05 13.94 -19.00
N ALA A 692 -11.56 13.06 -19.88
CA ALA A 692 -10.72 12.28 -20.79
C ALA A 692 -9.90 13.15 -21.76
N ALA A 693 -10.34 14.38 -22.03
CA ALA A 693 -9.64 15.34 -22.89
C ALA A 693 -8.53 16.13 -22.16
N LEU A 694 -8.48 16.10 -20.82
CA LEU A 694 -7.44 16.81 -20.06
C LEU A 694 -6.06 16.16 -20.26
N PRO A 695 -4.94 16.91 -20.13
CA PRO A 695 -3.61 16.32 -20.04
C PRO A 695 -3.52 15.32 -18.88
N VAL A 696 -2.77 14.22 -19.07
CA VAL A 696 -2.63 13.16 -18.05
C VAL A 696 -2.22 13.73 -16.69
N GLU A 697 -1.31 14.71 -16.66
CA GLU A 697 -0.91 15.37 -15.41
C GLU A 697 -2.10 15.98 -14.65
N GLN A 698 -3.00 16.69 -15.34
CA GLN A 698 -4.18 17.30 -14.72
C GLN A 698 -5.22 16.26 -14.31
N GLN A 699 -5.39 15.19 -15.10
CA GLN A 699 -6.26 14.07 -14.73
C GLN A 699 -5.79 13.43 -13.43
N GLN A 700 -4.50 13.14 -13.31
CA GLN A 700 -3.94 12.44 -12.15
C GLN A 700 -3.98 13.30 -10.87
N LYS A 701 -3.88 14.62 -11.00
CA LYS A 701 -3.93 15.58 -9.88
C LYS A 701 -5.35 15.91 -9.39
N SER A 702 -6.37 15.60 -10.18
CA SER A 702 -7.77 15.89 -9.84
C SER A 702 -8.48 14.64 -9.30
N LEU A 703 -9.56 14.86 -8.56
CA LEU A 703 -10.44 13.79 -8.11
C LEU A 703 -11.88 14.03 -8.60
N PRO A 704 -12.29 13.39 -9.70
CA PRO A 704 -13.67 13.43 -10.20
C PRO A 704 -14.73 13.11 -9.16
N ARG A 705 -15.95 13.63 -9.37
CA ARG A 705 -17.13 13.35 -8.54
C ARG A 705 -16.92 13.63 -7.06
N SER A 706 -16.13 14.65 -6.77
CA SER A 706 -15.82 15.05 -5.41
C SER A 706 -15.64 16.55 -5.30
N ASN A 707 -15.79 17.05 -4.07
CA ASN A 707 -15.55 18.44 -3.71
C ASN A 707 -15.18 18.52 -2.21
N ALA A 708 -14.78 19.69 -1.75
CA ALA A 708 -14.40 19.90 -0.35
C ALA A 708 -15.53 19.55 0.64
N LYS A 709 -16.80 19.85 0.30
CA LYS A 709 -17.95 19.52 1.15
C LYS A 709 -18.11 18.01 1.33
N TYR A 710 -18.01 17.25 0.25
CA TYR A 710 -18.13 15.79 0.28
C TYR A 710 -16.99 15.15 1.08
N HIS A 711 -15.77 15.67 0.93
CA HIS A 711 -14.63 15.26 1.73
C HIS A 711 -14.81 15.54 3.23
N ALA A 712 -15.29 16.73 3.58
CA ALA A 712 -15.59 17.09 4.96
C ALA A 712 -16.67 16.18 5.56
N ALA A 713 -17.77 15.94 4.84
CA ALA A 713 -18.84 15.05 5.28
C ALA A 713 -18.34 13.61 5.55
N ARG A 714 -17.52 13.05 4.66
CA ARG A 714 -16.90 11.73 4.85
C ARG A 714 -15.91 11.70 6.02
N ALA A 715 -15.19 12.78 6.28
CA ALA A 715 -14.31 12.90 7.45
C ALA A 715 -15.14 12.95 8.75
N THR A 716 -16.26 13.69 8.75
CA THR A 716 -17.23 13.73 9.87
C THR A 716 -17.79 12.36 10.19
N VAL A 717 -18.11 11.52 9.18
CA VAL A 717 -18.54 10.13 9.40
C VAL A 717 -17.49 9.33 10.18
N PHE A 718 -16.21 9.46 9.85
CA PHE A 718 -15.15 8.77 10.58
C PHE A 718 -15.01 9.29 12.02
N VAL A 719 -15.05 10.59 12.25
CA VAL A 719 -14.99 11.17 13.61
C VAL A 719 -16.20 10.70 14.44
N ALA A 720 -17.40 10.75 13.87
CA ALA A 720 -18.62 10.24 14.49
C ALA A 720 -18.53 8.73 14.78
N ALA A 721 -17.91 7.95 13.89
CA ALA A 721 -17.63 6.54 14.13
C ALA A 721 -16.69 6.36 15.34
N MET A 722 -15.58 7.10 15.43
CA MET A 722 -14.67 7.01 16.59
C MET A 722 -15.35 7.38 17.90
N GLN A 723 -16.21 8.40 17.90
CA GLN A 723 -17.03 8.75 19.06
C GLN A 723 -18.01 7.63 19.42
N LEU A 724 -18.67 7.02 18.42
CA LEU A 724 -19.57 5.87 18.61
C LEU A 724 -18.83 4.68 19.24
N HIS A 725 -17.59 4.40 18.83
CA HIS A 725 -16.77 3.38 19.47
C HIS A 725 -16.49 3.70 20.94
N LYS A 726 -16.05 4.92 21.25
CA LYS A 726 -15.79 5.35 22.64
C LYS A 726 -17.05 5.19 23.50
N ALA A 727 -18.20 5.60 22.97
CA ALA A 727 -19.50 5.45 23.64
C ALA A 727 -19.89 3.98 23.81
N PHE A 728 -19.73 3.16 22.77
CA PHE A 728 -20.00 1.73 22.82
C PHE A 728 -19.21 1.04 23.93
N LEU A 729 -17.90 1.29 24.02
CA LEU A 729 -17.02 0.68 25.03
C LEU A 729 -17.45 1.04 26.47
N LYS A 730 -17.89 2.28 26.68
CA LYS A 730 -18.40 2.73 27.98
C LYS A 730 -19.68 1.99 28.38
N HIS A 731 -20.64 1.91 27.47
CA HIS A 731 -21.97 1.35 27.74
C HIS A 731 -22.01 -0.18 27.62
N ALA A 732 -20.98 -0.81 27.04
CA ALA A 732 -20.81 -2.26 27.06
C ALA A 732 -20.45 -2.79 28.46
N GLY A 733 -20.03 -1.90 29.36
CA GLY A 733 -19.94 -2.17 30.79
C GLY A 733 -19.07 -3.37 31.15
N LYS A 734 -19.58 -4.19 32.09
CA LYS A 734 -18.77 -5.25 32.72
C LYS A 734 -18.31 -6.36 31.77
N PRO A 735 -19.12 -6.81 30.80
CA PRO A 735 -18.66 -7.78 29.81
C PRO A 735 -17.43 -7.31 29.03
N PHE A 736 -17.44 -6.07 28.52
CA PHE A 736 -16.29 -5.50 27.83
C PHE A 736 -15.07 -5.41 28.75
N GLU A 737 -15.20 -4.82 29.95
CA GLU A 737 -14.09 -4.69 30.91
C GLU A 737 -13.44 -6.03 31.23
N THR A 738 -14.26 -7.08 31.40
CA THR A 738 -13.79 -8.42 31.75
C THR A 738 -12.97 -9.01 30.62
N ASN A 739 -13.49 -9.02 29.40
CA ASN A 739 -12.77 -9.51 28.22
C ASN A 739 -11.53 -8.66 27.93
N PHE A 740 -11.62 -7.33 28.05
CA PHE A 740 -10.49 -6.45 27.77
C PHE A 740 -9.34 -6.72 28.75
N ARG A 741 -9.63 -6.90 30.05
CA ARG A 741 -8.61 -7.31 31.03
C ARG A 741 -7.97 -8.67 30.69
N LEU A 742 -8.77 -9.64 30.26
CA LEU A 742 -8.26 -10.94 29.80
C LEU A 742 -7.41 -10.81 28.52
N ALA A 743 -7.76 -9.90 27.61
CA ALA A 743 -6.95 -9.59 26.45
C ALA A 743 -5.60 -8.97 26.85
N LEU A 744 -5.55 -8.07 27.84
CA LEU A 744 -4.28 -7.55 28.37
C LEU A 744 -3.45 -8.64 29.03
N ALA A 745 -4.08 -9.57 29.76
CA ALA A 745 -3.41 -10.74 30.35
C ALA A 745 -2.82 -11.69 29.28
N MET A 746 -3.55 -11.89 28.17
CA MET A 746 -3.09 -12.62 27.00
C MET A 746 -1.85 -11.95 26.38
N LEU A 747 -1.87 -10.62 26.20
CA LEU A 747 -0.70 -9.86 25.70
C LEU A 747 0.51 -9.95 26.64
N ALA A 748 0.27 -9.94 27.96
CA ALA A 748 1.31 -10.10 28.97
C ALA A 748 1.75 -11.56 29.17
N GLN A 749 1.16 -12.52 28.44
CA GLN A 749 1.39 -13.97 28.59
C GLN A 749 1.25 -14.47 30.02
N GLU A 750 0.24 -14.00 30.75
CA GLU A 750 -0.03 -14.46 32.11
C GLU A 750 -0.43 -15.96 32.08
N GLY A 751 0.13 -16.75 32.99
CA GLY A 751 -0.01 -18.22 32.95
C GLY A 751 -1.45 -18.72 33.08
N TYR A 752 -2.30 -18.02 33.83
CA TYR A 752 -3.68 -18.46 34.10
C TYR A 752 -4.62 -18.34 32.89
N ILE A 753 -4.29 -17.53 31.88
CA ILE A 753 -5.13 -17.40 30.68
C ILE A 753 -4.77 -18.43 29.60
N GLN A 754 -3.54 -18.96 29.60
CA GLN A 754 -3.04 -19.89 28.57
C GLN A 754 -3.96 -21.08 28.28
N PRO A 755 -4.53 -21.79 29.30
CA PRO A 755 -5.40 -22.94 29.05
C PRO A 755 -6.70 -22.62 28.32
N HIS A 756 -7.10 -21.33 28.28
CA HIS A 756 -8.36 -20.89 27.69
C HIS A 756 -8.19 -20.26 26.30
N LEU A 757 -6.96 -19.99 25.86
CA LEU A 757 -6.70 -19.25 24.61
C LEU A 757 -7.24 -19.98 23.38
N ALA A 758 -7.17 -21.30 23.32
CA ALA A 758 -7.74 -22.08 22.23
C ALA A 758 -9.24 -21.83 22.00
N ALA A 759 -10.00 -21.50 23.05
CA ALA A 759 -11.42 -21.20 22.96
C ALA A 759 -11.73 -19.69 22.94
N MET A 760 -10.86 -18.86 23.52
CA MET A 760 -11.16 -17.45 23.81
C MET A 760 -10.34 -16.45 22.98
N ALA A 761 -9.20 -16.83 22.40
CA ALA A 761 -8.26 -15.90 21.78
C ALA A 761 -8.91 -14.99 20.74
N ARG A 762 -9.72 -15.55 19.83
CA ARG A 762 -10.42 -14.77 18.81
C ARG A 762 -11.35 -13.71 19.40
N HIS A 763 -12.11 -14.04 20.45
CA HIS A 763 -13.00 -13.10 21.12
C HIS A 763 -12.23 -12.03 21.93
N LEU A 764 -11.10 -12.40 22.54
CA LEU A 764 -10.23 -11.48 23.26
C LEU A 764 -9.55 -10.49 22.28
N TRP A 765 -9.06 -10.97 21.14
CA TRP A 765 -8.50 -10.13 20.08
C TRP A 765 -9.56 -9.19 19.51
N ALA A 766 -10.75 -9.69 19.17
CA ALA A 766 -11.84 -8.84 18.69
C ALA A 766 -12.24 -7.76 19.72
N THR A 767 -12.26 -8.11 21.01
CA THR A 767 -12.49 -7.14 22.10
C THR A 767 -11.37 -6.10 22.17
N PHE A 768 -10.11 -6.52 22.03
CA PHE A 768 -8.97 -5.62 21.99
C PHE A 768 -9.05 -4.64 20.81
N PHE A 769 -9.41 -5.15 19.63
CA PHE A 769 -9.54 -4.33 18.41
C PHE A 769 -10.64 -3.28 18.50
N LEU A 770 -11.70 -3.50 19.30
CA LEU A 770 -12.72 -2.46 19.54
C LEU A 770 -12.12 -1.21 20.19
N ALA A 771 -11.17 -1.39 21.11
CA ALA A 771 -10.47 -0.29 21.77
C ALA A 771 -9.30 0.24 20.92
N VAL A 772 -8.52 -0.66 20.33
CA VAL A 772 -7.33 -0.33 19.53
C VAL A 772 -7.50 -0.88 18.11
N PRO A 773 -8.01 -0.08 17.16
CA PRO A 773 -8.38 -0.55 15.82
C PRO A 773 -7.28 -1.26 15.04
N VAL A 774 -6.02 -0.80 15.19
CA VAL A 774 -4.87 -1.28 14.41
C VAL A 774 -3.77 -1.80 15.33
N VAL A 775 -3.22 -2.96 14.99
CA VAL A 775 -2.00 -3.48 15.62
C VAL A 775 -0.90 -3.58 14.58
N SER A 776 0.33 -3.25 14.96
CA SER A 776 1.48 -3.40 14.08
C SER A 776 2.46 -4.47 14.60
N SER A 777 3.03 -5.24 13.69
CA SER A 777 4.04 -6.27 13.98
C SER A 777 4.95 -6.48 12.77
N THR A 778 6.17 -6.98 12.97
CA THR A 778 6.93 -7.56 11.85
C THR A 778 6.44 -8.97 11.53
N PHE A 779 6.69 -9.46 10.32
CA PHE A 779 6.37 -10.83 9.95
C PHE A 779 6.98 -11.87 10.91
N ALA A 780 8.25 -11.71 11.28
CA ALA A 780 8.96 -12.57 12.25
C ALA A 780 8.32 -12.64 13.66
N SER A 781 7.43 -11.70 13.98
CA SER A 781 6.72 -11.64 15.25
C SER A 781 5.26 -12.08 15.15
N VAL A 782 4.69 -12.18 13.94
CA VAL A 782 3.28 -12.53 13.74
C VAL A 782 2.97 -13.92 14.30
N SER A 783 3.81 -14.93 13.98
CA SER A 783 3.62 -16.32 14.42
C SER A 783 3.51 -16.45 15.94
N ARG A 784 4.29 -15.67 16.69
CA ARG A 784 4.29 -15.64 18.17
C ARG A 784 3.24 -14.69 18.77
N CYS A 785 2.93 -13.59 18.09
CA CYS A 785 1.94 -12.62 18.59
C CYS A 785 0.52 -13.16 18.44
N PHE A 786 0.24 -13.87 17.35
CA PHE A 786 -1.07 -14.38 16.98
C PHE A 786 -1.07 -15.92 16.90
N ALA A 787 -0.28 -16.57 17.75
CA ALA A 787 -0.10 -18.03 17.75
C ALA A 787 -1.44 -18.78 17.89
N ASP A 788 -2.34 -18.22 18.70
CA ASP A 788 -3.66 -18.78 19.02
C ASP A 788 -4.76 -18.42 18.00
N LEU A 789 -4.43 -17.73 16.91
CA LEU A 789 -5.35 -17.45 15.80
C LEU A 789 -5.16 -18.43 14.64
N GLY A 790 -6.27 -18.92 14.12
CA GLY A 790 -6.37 -19.83 12.98
C GLY A 790 -6.50 -19.14 11.61
N GLU A 791 -6.82 -19.92 10.59
CA GLU A 791 -7.01 -19.44 9.21
C GLU A 791 -8.15 -18.41 9.15
N GLY A 792 -7.87 -17.24 8.56
CA GLY A 792 -8.88 -16.20 8.31
C GLY A 792 -9.46 -15.49 9.54
N GLU A 793 -8.87 -15.64 10.74
CA GLU A 793 -9.40 -15.06 11.98
C GLU A 793 -9.01 -13.58 12.22
N ILE A 794 -8.06 -13.04 11.47
CA ILE A 794 -7.73 -11.61 11.39
C ILE A 794 -8.58 -10.98 10.28
N GLY A 795 -9.28 -9.89 10.59
CA GLY A 795 -10.22 -9.25 9.65
C GLY A 795 -9.59 -8.68 8.39
N LEU A 796 -8.50 -7.92 8.55
CA LEU A 796 -7.71 -7.31 7.48
C LEU A 796 -6.22 -7.26 7.84
N LEU A 797 -5.39 -7.79 6.94
CA LEU A 797 -3.95 -7.57 6.91
C LEU A 797 -3.61 -6.43 5.96
N LEU A 798 -2.84 -5.47 6.44
CA LEU A 798 -2.20 -4.44 5.63
C LEU A 798 -0.70 -4.74 5.61
N VAL A 799 -0.15 -5.06 4.44
CA VAL A 799 1.30 -5.19 4.29
C VAL A 799 1.83 -3.90 3.69
N ASP A 800 2.81 -3.29 4.36
CA ASP A 800 3.56 -2.15 3.81
C ASP A 800 5.00 -2.55 3.47
N GLU A 801 5.56 -1.88 2.47
CA GLU A 801 6.88 -2.17 1.91
C GLU A 801 7.05 -3.62 1.43
N ALA A 802 5.98 -4.21 0.87
CA ALA A 802 5.97 -5.59 0.39
C ALA A 802 6.97 -5.88 -0.74
N GLY A 803 7.51 -4.83 -1.38
CA GLY A 803 8.59 -4.95 -2.37
C GLY A 803 9.90 -5.49 -1.78
N GLN A 804 10.09 -5.31 -0.46
CA GLN A 804 11.26 -5.78 0.30
C GLN A 804 11.02 -7.11 1.02
N ALA A 805 9.77 -7.55 1.12
CA ALA A 805 9.42 -8.74 1.88
C ALA A 805 9.72 -10.00 1.06
N VAL A 806 10.39 -10.96 1.68
CA VAL A 806 10.58 -12.30 1.10
C VAL A 806 9.20 -12.96 0.98
N PRO A 807 8.86 -13.61 -0.15
CA PRO A 807 7.52 -14.14 -0.38
C PRO A 807 7.01 -15.10 0.72
N SER A 808 7.89 -15.95 1.27
CA SER A 808 7.60 -16.93 2.31
C SER A 808 7.26 -16.28 3.66
N HIS A 809 7.91 -15.18 4.02
CA HIS A 809 7.75 -14.52 5.33
C HIS A 809 6.32 -13.97 5.54
N ALA A 810 5.65 -13.57 4.46
CA ALA A 810 4.30 -13.03 4.53
C ALA A 810 3.22 -14.10 4.79
N LEU A 811 3.52 -15.39 4.55
CA LEU A 811 2.53 -16.46 4.58
C LEU A 811 1.82 -16.61 5.93
N GLY A 812 2.57 -16.57 7.03
CA GLY A 812 2.02 -16.65 8.38
C GLY A 812 0.94 -15.60 8.66
N ALA A 813 1.15 -14.39 8.15
CA ALA A 813 0.18 -13.30 8.27
C ALA A 813 -0.99 -13.47 7.30
N ILE A 814 -0.72 -13.83 6.03
CA ILE A 814 -1.75 -14.02 5.00
C ILE A 814 -2.71 -15.13 5.42
N TRP A 815 -2.22 -16.29 5.85
CA TRP A 815 -3.03 -17.43 6.29
C TRP A 815 -4.00 -17.06 7.42
N ARG A 816 -3.55 -16.28 8.40
CA ARG A 816 -4.41 -15.84 9.51
C ARG A 816 -5.44 -14.79 9.10
N SER A 817 -5.39 -14.24 7.89
CA SER A 817 -6.11 -13.01 7.56
C SER A 817 -7.18 -13.23 6.50
N LYS A 818 -8.44 -12.92 6.81
CA LYS A 818 -9.56 -13.03 5.85
C LYS A 818 -9.31 -12.22 4.57
N ARG A 819 -8.67 -11.06 4.71
CA ARG A 819 -8.36 -10.09 3.65
C ARG A 819 -6.91 -9.66 3.78
N ALA A 820 -6.21 -9.53 2.66
CA ALA A 820 -4.85 -8.96 2.63
C ALA A 820 -4.74 -7.86 1.57
N LEU A 821 -4.39 -6.65 2.00
CA LEU A 821 -3.96 -5.57 1.13
C LEU A 821 -2.43 -5.50 1.15
N ILE A 822 -1.80 -5.76 0.00
CA ILE A 822 -0.35 -5.81 -0.14
C ILE A 822 0.13 -4.56 -0.87
N VAL A 823 0.85 -3.69 -0.15
CA VAL A 823 1.33 -2.41 -0.68
C VAL A 823 2.85 -2.37 -0.68
N GLY A 824 3.41 -1.97 -1.81
CA GLY A 824 4.85 -2.01 -2.01
C GLY A 824 5.23 -1.57 -3.41
N ASP A 825 6.49 -1.79 -3.75
CA ASP A 825 7.05 -1.43 -5.05
C ASP A 825 8.12 -2.44 -5.46
N PRO A 826 7.88 -3.24 -6.51
CA PRO A 826 8.83 -4.24 -6.98
C PRO A 826 10.09 -3.62 -7.62
N LEU A 827 10.07 -2.32 -7.95
CA LEU A 827 11.17 -1.60 -8.60
C LEU A 827 12.05 -0.81 -7.61
N GLN A 828 11.79 -0.95 -6.31
CA GLN A 828 12.68 -0.53 -5.22
C GLN A 828 13.59 -1.69 -4.77
N VAL A 829 14.24 -1.60 -3.62
CA VAL A 829 15.19 -2.63 -3.16
C VAL A 829 14.51 -4.00 -3.06
N GLU A 830 15.16 -5.01 -3.64
CA GLU A 830 14.75 -6.42 -3.57
C GLU A 830 14.93 -6.99 -2.16
N PRO A 831 14.20 -8.06 -1.79
CA PRO A 831 14.41 -8.74 -0.52
C PRO A 831 15.84 -9.25 -0.38
N VAL A 832 16.38 -9.18 0.84
CA VAL A 832 17.72 -9.71 1.14
C VAL A 832 17.56 -11.11 1.72
N VAL A 833 17.91 -12.11 0.92
CA VAL A 833 18.01 -13.51 1.35
C VAL A 833 19.49 -13.87 1.50
N ALA A 834 19.87 -14.49 2.61
CA ALA A 834 21.27 -14.81 2.90
C ALA A 834 21.81 -15.97 2.04
N MET A 835 20.92 -16.86 1.59
CA MET A 835 21.26 -17.99 0.72
C MET A 835 21.70 -17.53 -0.67
N ASP A 836 22.70 -18.21 -1.22
CA ASP A 836 23.15 -17.98 -2.59
C ASP A 836 22.05 -18.24 -3.64
N LYS A 837 22.02 -17.42 -4.70
CA LYS A 837 20.99 -17.52 -5.75
C LYS A 837 21.01 -18.84 -6.50
N LYS A 838 22.18 -19.46 -6.68
CA LYS A 838 22.30 -20.75 -7.36
C LYS A 838 21.73 -21.86 -6.49
N LEU A 839 22.07 -21.84 -5.19
CA LEU A 839 21.57 -22.83 -4.25
C LEU A 839 20.05 -22.71 -4.08
N ASP A 840 19.52 -21.49 -3.95
CA ASP A 840 18.07 -21.23 -3.92
C ASP A 840 17.36 -21.82 -5.14
N TYR A 841 17.90 -21.57 -6.35
CA TYR A 841 17.36 -22.13 -7.58
C TYR A 841 17.51 -23.67 -7.66
N GLY A 842 18.58 -24.23 -7.12
CA GLY A 842 18.78 -25.68 -7.02
C GLY A 842 17.72 -26.35 -6.16
N ILE A 843 17.39 -25.77 -5.00
CA ILE A 843 16.33 -26.28 -4.12
C ILE A 843 14.95 -26.11 -4.81
N LEU A 844 14.71 -24.97 -5.48
CA LEU A 844 13.49 -24.76 -6.28
C LEU A 844 13.29 -25.85 -7.34
N SER A 845 14.34 -26.16 -8.09
CA SER A 845 14.34 -27.15 -9.17
C SER A 845 14.14 -28.56 -8.62
N TYR A 846 14.80 -28.90 -7.51
CA TYR A 846 14.62 -30.16 -6.80
C TYR A 846 13.16 -30.43 -6.41
N HIS A 847 12.44 -29.40 -5.98
CA HIS A 847 11.02 -29.50 -5.64
C HIS A 847 10.08 -29.37 -6.82
N GLN A 848 10.57 -29.03 -8.01
CA GLN A 848 9.73 -28.71 -9.17
C GLN A 848 8.72 -27.60 -8.84
N ALA A 849 9.17 -26.59 -8.09
CA ALA A 849 8.40 -25.39 -7.82
C ALA A 849 8.49 -24.42 -9.02
N PRO A 850 7.46 -23.60 -9.29
CA PRO A 850 7.50 -22.60 -10.37
C PRO A 850 8.66 -21.61 -10.18
N ALA A 851 9.34 -21.27 -11.27
CA ALA A 851 10.47 -20.33 -11.25
C ALA A 851 10.08 -18.96 -10.66
N GLU A 852 8.81 -18.57 -10.78
CA GLU A 852 8.33 -17.27 -10.32
C GLU A 852 8.08 -17.21 -8.81
N HIS A 853 8.32 -18.31 -8.10
CA HIS A 853 8.29 -18.39 -6.64
C HIS A 853 9.68 -18.31 -6.01
N GLN A 854 10.73 -18.12 -6.82
CA GLN A 854 12.11 -18.05 -6.34
C GLN A 854 12.31 -16.91 -5.32
N LEU A 855 12.77 -17.25 -4.12
CA LEU A 855 12.88 -16.34 -2.98
C LEU A 855 13.95 -15.26 -3.17
N THR A 856 15.03 -15.56 -3.90
CA THR A 856 16.11 -14.60 -4.19
C THR A 856 15.87 -13.72 -5.42
N ALA A 857 14.76 -13.93 -6.14
CA ALA A 857 14.45 -13.22 -7.38
C ALA A 857 13.16 -12.37 -7.29
N TYR A 858 12.19 -12.81 -6.49
CA TYR A 858 10.89 -12.17 -6.37
C TYR A 858 10.58 -11.76 -4.94
N SER A 859 9.76 -10.72 -4.79
CA SER A 859 9.26 -10.25 -3.50
C SER A 859 7.79 -10.60 -3.32
N ALA A 860 7.28 -10.45 -2.09
CA ALA A 860 5.86 -10.64 -1.81
C ALA A 860 4.96 -9.76 -2.68
N GLN A 861 5.41 -8.55 -3.04
CA GLN A 861 4.71 -7.68 -3.98
C GLN A 861 4.57 -8.30 -5.38
N HIS A 862 5.61 -8.96 -5.89
CA HIS A 862 5.56 -9.58 -7.22
C HIS A 862 4.49 -10.66 -7.30
N LEU A 863 4.40 -11.52 -6.28
CA LEU A 863 3.38 -12.58 -6.22
C LEU A 863 1.98 -11.98 -6.08
N ALA A 864 1.82 -10.98 -5.21
CA ALA A 864 0.56 -10.29 -5.02
C ALA A 864 0.08 -9.60 -6.32
N ASP A 865 0.98 -8.92 -7.04
CA ASP A 865 0.69 -8.27 -8.31
C ASP A 865 0.27 -9.29 -9.38
N ARG A 866 0.95 -10.43 -9.49
CA ARG A 866 0.60 -11.51 -10.42
C ARG A 866 -0.80 -12.07 -10.17
N GLY A 867 -1.21 -12.17 -8.91
CA GLY A 867 -2.55 -12.59 -8.49
C GLY A 867 -3.62 -11.51 -8.65
N ASN A 868 -3.22 -10.24 -8.69
CA ASN A 868 -4.17 -9.14 -8.75
C ASN A 868 -4.73 -8.93 -10.16
N ARG A 869 -6.06 -8.97 -10.27
CA ARG A 869 -6.79 -8.72 -11.51
C ARG A 869 -6.67 -7.28 -11.99
N PHE A 870 -6.56 -6.32 -11.07
CA PHE A 870 -6.65 -4.90 -11.37
C PHE A 870 -5.26 -4.26 -11.29
N GLY A 871 -4.77 -3.75 -12.42
CA GLY A 871 -3.40 -3.28 -12.50
C GLY A 871 -3.09 -2.56 -13.79
N ALA A 872 -1.81 -2.52 -14.15
CA ALA A 872 -1.37 -2.09 -15.47
C ALA A 872 -0.03 -2.75 -15.82
N ASN A 873 0.27 -2.90 -17.11
CA ASN A 873 1.60 -3.28 -17.56
C ASN A 873 2.54 -2.07 -17.49
N VAL A 874 3.71 -2.26 -16.89
CA VAL A 874 4.84 -1.33 -16.87
C VAL A 874 5.97 -1.97 -17.65
N VAL A 875 6.36 -1.33 -18.75
CA VAL A 875 7.54 -1.74 -19.53
C VAL A 875 8.78 -1.44 -18.68
N GLN A 876 9.56 -2.48 -18.38
CA GLN A 876 10.81 -2.39 -17.66
C GLN A 876 11.94 -1.83 -18.56
N TYR A 877 13.08 -1.53 -17.94
CA TYR A 877 14.26 -0.99 -18.62
C TYR A 877 14.88 -1.93 -19.65
N ASP A 878 14.63 -3.24 -19.53
CA ASP A 878 15.08 -4.28 -20.47
C ASP A 878 14.06 -4.57 -21.59
N GLY A 879 12.93 -3.84 -21.60
CA GLY A 879 11.84 -4.01 -22.56
C GLY A 879 10.82 -5.09 -22.20
N SER A 880 11.00 -5.79 -21.08
CA SER A 880 10.00 -6.75 -20.59
C SER A 880 8.77 -6.06 -20.00
N ASP A 881 7.61 -6.70 -20.08
CA ASP A 881 6.38 -6.21 -19.44
C ASP A 881 6.28 -6.73 -18.00
N LEU A 882 6.12 -5.82 -17.04
CA LEU A 882 5.81 -6.11 -15.65
C LEU A 882 4.38 -5.74 -15.34
N TRP A 883 3.55 -6.71 -14.95
CA TRP A 883 2.23 -6.43 -14.42
C TRP A 883 2.35 -5.95 -12.98
N VAL A 884 1.84 -4.75 -12.68
CA VAL A 884 1.79 -4.19 -11.32
C VAL A 884 0.35 -3.97 -10.88
N GLY A 885 0.06 -4.25 -9.60
CA GLY A 885 -1.27 -4.05 -9.03
C GLY A 885 -1.57 -2.57 -8.81
N ALA A 886 -2.81 -2.17 -9.05
CA ALA A 886 -3.36 -0.81 -8.87
C ALA A 886 -2.32 0.34 -8.69
N PRO A 887 -1.63 0.78 -9.75
CA PRO A 887 -0.47 1.66 -9.63
C PRO A 887 -0.81 3.10 -9.26
N LEU A 888 -0.12 3.63 -8.25
CA LEU A 888 -0.16 5.05 -7.87
C LEU A 888 0.77 5.89 -8.74
N ARG A 889 0.36 7.12 -9.09
CA ARG A 889 1.08 7.91 -10.11
C ARG A 889 1.58 9.28 -9.65
N VAL A 890 0.93 9.95 -8.69
CA VAL A 890 1.29 11.32 -8.30
C VAL A 890 2.36 11.30 -7.21
N HIS A 891 3.53 11.89 -7.48
CA HIS A 891 4.67 11.97 -6.56
C HIS A 891 4.75 13.34 -5.88
N ARG A 892 4.98 13.39 -4.57
CA ARG A 892 5.07 14.67 -3.81
C ARG A 892 6.28 14.81 -2.88
N ARG A 893 7.22 13.86 -2.89
CA ARG A 893 8.30 13.84 -1.90
C ARG A 893 9.55 14.60 -2.34
N CYS A 894 10.05 14.29 -3.52
CA CYS A 894 11.37 14.66 -4.00
C CYS A 894 11.26 15.69 -5.12
N ALA A 895 12.06 16.74 -5.00
CA ALA A 895 12.30 17.76 -6.01
C ALA A 895 13.01 17.21 -7.26
N ASP A 896 13.06 18.01 -8.32
CA ASP A 896 13.98 17.76 -9.43
C ASP A 896 15.44 18.09 -9.03
N PRO A 897 16.45 17.33 -9.51
CA PRO A 897 16.38 16.30 -10.54
C PRO A 897 16.04 14.88 -10.02
N MET A 898 15.88 14.67 -8.71
CA MET A 898 15.65 13.33 -8.15
C MET A 898 14.35 12.70 -8.64
N PHE A 899 13.29 13.48 -8.76
CA PHE A 899 12.02 13.03 -9.34
C PHE A 899 12.20 12.58 -10.79
N SER A 900 12.71 13.45 -11.67
CA SER A 900 12.89 13.12 -13.09
C SER A 900 13.83 11.93 -13.30
N LEU A 901 14.93 11.87 -12.54
CA LEU A 901 15.86 10.73 -12.56
C LEU A 901 15.13 9.43 -12.19
N SER A 902 14.47 9.39 -11.03
CA SER A 902 13.73 8.22 -10.55
C SER A 902 12.65 7.77 -11.55
N ASN A 903 11.87 8.72 -12.07
CA ASN A 903 10.80 8.46 -13.03
C ASN A 903 11.33 7.90 -14.36
N GLN A 904 12.49 8.37 -14.82
CA GLN A 904 13.12 7.88 -16.04
C GLN A 904 13.72 6.48 -15.86
N ILE A 905 14.45 6.23 -14.77
CA ILE A 905 15.21 4.98 -14.61
C ILE A 905 14.35 3.79 -14.19
N ALA A 906 13.29 4.02 -13.43
CA ALA A 906 12.48 2.96 -12.84
C ALA A 906 11.05 2.90 -13.39
N TYR A 907 10.40 4.05 -13.67
CA TYR A 907 8.96 4.08 -13.91
C TYR A 907 8.56 4.49 -15.33
N ASN A 908 9.51 4.57 -16.26
CA ASN A 908 9.30 4.88 -17.68
C ASN A 908 8.41 6.13 -17.90
N ALA A 909 8.72 7.20 -17.16
CA ALA A 909 8.00 8.48 -17.18
C ALA A 909 6.50 8.39 -16.83
N LYS A 910 6.05 7.32 -16.15
CA LYS A 910 4.65 7.13 -15.80
C LYS A 910 4.22 7.87 -14.52
N MET A 911 5.15 8.32 -13.67
CA MET A 911 4.81 9.15 -12.51
C MET A 911 4.56 10.60 -12.94
N VAL A 912 3.72 11.29 -12.17
CA VAL A 912 3.34 12.69 -12.34
C VAL A 912 3.86 13.48 -11.15
N TYR A 913 4.55 14.58 -11.40
CA TYR A 913 5.02 15.46 -10.33
C TYR A 913 3.86 16.23 -9.70
N GLY A 914 3.66 16.13 -8.40
CA GLY A 914 2.50 16.67 -7.69
C GLY A 914 2.54 18.18 -7.46
N PRO A 915 3.57 18.74 -6.79
CA PRO A 915 3.68 20.18 -6.52
C PRO A 915 3.67 21.03 -7.79
N ALA A 916 3.24 22.29 -7.67
CA ALA A 916 3.49 23.25 -8.74
C ALA A 916 4.97 23.63 -8.74
N ARG A 917 5.61 23.71 -9.93
CA ARG A 917 7.04 24.05 -10.04
C ARG A 917 7.39 25.39 -9.36
N ALA A 918 6.49 26.36 -9.41
CA ALA A 918 6.66 27.65 -8.75
C ALA A 918 6.69 27.56 -7.21
N GLU A 919 5.91 26.65 -6.61
CA GLU A 919 5.92 26.41 -5.16
C GLU A 919 7.24 25.77 -4.74
N GLU A 920 7.76 24.85 -5.54
CA GLU A 920 9.06 24.22 -5.30
C GLU A 920 10.21 25.24 -5.39
N GLU A 921 10.23 26.09 -6.41
CA GLU A 921 11.26 27.13 -6.58
C GLU A 921 11.28 28.11 -5.40
N GLN A 922 10.10 28.56 -4.93
CA GLN A 922 9.99 29.45 -3.77
C GLN A 922 10.43 28.77 -2.47
N VAL A 923 10.01 27.53 -2.25
CA VAL A 923 10.32 26.77 -1.03
C VAL A 923 11.80 26.36 -1.02
N THR A 924 12.43 26.19 -2.19
CA THR A 924 13.86 25.89 -2.38
C THR A 924 14.77 27.08 -2.07
N ALA A 925 14.29 28.31 -2.26
CA ALA A 925 15.07 29.52 -1.95
C ALA A 925 15.23 29.81 -0.44
N LEU A 926 14.47 29.13 0.43
CA LEU A 926 14.29 29.50 1.84
C LEU A 926 14.91 28.51 2.85
N ARG A 927 15.71 27.53 2.42
CA ARG A 927 16.11 26.37 3.23
C ARG A 927 17.59 25.97 3.06
N PRO A 928 18.16 25.18 3.99
CA PRO A 928 19.61 24.92 4.07
C PRO A 928 20.14 24.03 2.93
N LEU A 929 20.73 24.63 1.90
CA LEU A 929 21.21 23.92 0.70
C LEU A 929 22.60 24.45 0.33
N LEU A 930 23.60 23.57 0.19
CA LEU A 930 24.97 23.92 -0.29
C LEU A 930 24.98 24.25 -1.80
N GLY A 931 23.90 24.82 -2.33
CA GLY A 931 23.66 25.02 -3.77
C GLY A 931 22.74 23.97 -4.39
N PRO A 932 22.59 23.96 -5.74
CA PRO A 932 21.80 22.97 -6.46
C PRO A 932 22.39 21.55 -6.36
N SER A 933 21.58 20.52 -6.62
CA SER A 933 22.04 19.13 -6.72
C SER A 933 23.16 19.02 -7.76
N CYS A 934 24.25 18.32 -7.43
CA CYS A 934 25.42 18.22 -8.30
C CYS A 934 26.23 16.94 -8.06
N TRP A 935 27.19 16.70 -8.95
CA TRP A 935 28.17 15.62 -8.88
C TRP A 935 29.55 16.20 -8.56
N HIS A 936 30.11 15.85 -7.40
CA HIS A 936 31.50 16.10 -7.03
C HIS A 936 32.40 15.03 -7.65
N ASP A 937 33.03 15.37 -8.78
CA ASP A 937 33.81 14.40 -9.56
C ASP A 937 35.19 14.19 -8.95
N ILE A 938 35.45 12.96 -8.50
CA ILE A 938 36.72 12.57 -7.88
C ILE A 938 37.50 11.67 -8.85
N ALA A 939 38.51 12.25 -9.48
CA ALA A 939 39.40 11.53 -10.39
C ALA A 939 40.45 10.71 -9.59
N GLY A 940 40.27 9.39 -9.56
CA GLY A 940 41.26 8.45 -8.99
C GLY A 940 41.31 8.42 -7.46
N GLY A 941 42.26 7.66 -6.93
CA GLY A 941 42.43 7.39 -5.50
C GLY A 941 42.70 5.90 -5.23
N GLU A 942 43.33 5.60 -4.10
CA GLU A 942 43.48 4.22 -3.65
C GLU A 942 42.19 3.72 -3.01
N PHE A 943 41.90 2.44 -3.21
CA PHE A 943 40.70 1.81 -2.70
C PHE A 943 41.03 0.72 -1.68
N GLU A 944 40.54 0.91 -0.45
CA GLU A 944 40.44 -0.13 0.57
C GLU A 944 39.06 -0.78 0.46
N GLU A 945 39.02 -2.06 0.06
CA GLU A 945 37.81 -2.71 -0.46
C GLU A 945 37.07 -1.85 -1.50
N HIS A 946 35.96 -1.20 -1.14
CA HIS A 946 35.20 -0.28 -1.99
C HIS A 946 35.34 1.19 -1.59
N TYR A 947 35.99 1.51 -0.46
CA TYR A 947 36.15 2.86 0.06
C TYR A 947 37.30 3.59 -0.60
N ASN A 948 37.10 4.88 -0.91
CA ASN A 948 38.11 5.79 -1.45
C ASN A 948 38.25 6.98 -0.50
N GLU A 949 39.45 7.18 0.03
CA GLU A 949 39.72 8.22 1.04
C GLU A 949 39.40 9.63 0.55
N ARG A 950 39.63 9.93 -0.74
CA ARG A 950 39.33 11.26 -1.30
C ARG A 950 37.83 11.51 -1.37
N GLU A 951 37.04 10.49 -1.68
CA GLU A 951 35.58 10.59 -1.65
C GLU A 951 35.09 10.82 -0.21
N GLY A 952 35.67 10.10 0.76
CA GLY A 952 35.37 10.28 2.18
C GLY A 952 35.71 11.67 2.69
N ALA A 953 36.86 12.23 2.30
CA ALA A 953 37.27 13.59 2.68
C ALA A 953 36.28 14.66 2.16
N VAL A 954 35.81 14.56 0.92
CA VAL A 954 34.79 15.48 0.39
C VAL A 954 33.47 15.34 1.14
N ALA A 955 33.06 14.10 1.44
CA ALA A 955 31.83 13.85 2.20
C ALA A 955 31.91 14.45 3.63
N ALA A 956 33.03 14.28 4.32
CA ALA A 956 33.27 14.89 5.63
C ALA A 956 33.27 16.43 5.55
N GLY A 957 33.92 17.01 4.54
CA GLY A 957 33.90 18.46 4.31
C GLY A 957 32.49 19.03 4.08
N ILE A 958 31.62 18.28 3.39
CA ILE A 958 30.21 18.64 3.23
C ILE A 958 29.51 18.66 4.60
N VAL A 959 29.73 17.66 5.46
CA VAL A 959 29.12 17.61 6.81
C VAL A 959 29.57 18.79 7.66
N VAL A 960 30.88 19.06 7.70
CA VAL A 960 31.46 20.20 8.45
C VAL A 960 30.90 21.53 7.95
N ARG A 961 30.82 21.73 6.63
CA ARG A 961 30.24 22.95 6.06
C ARG A 961 28.75 23.07 6.32
N TYR A 962 28.00 21.97 6.29
CA TYR A 962 26.57 21.96 6.61
C TYR A 962 26.36 22.42 8.06
N ALA A 963 27.12 21.85 9.00
CA ALA A 963 27.12 22.25 10.41
C ALA A 963 27.50 23.72 10.59
N SER A 964 28.57 24.18 9.92
CA SER A 964 29.10 25.55 10.03
C SER A 964 28.13 26.63 9.55
N ASN A 965 27.21 26.30 8.65
CA ASN A 965 26.13 27.21 8.21
C ASN A 965 24.94 27.25 9.20
N GLY A 966 25.04 26.55 10.33
CA GLY A 966 23.97 26.46 11.33
C GLY A 966 22.82 25.56 10.89
N TRP A 967 23.03 24.71 9.89
CA TRP A 967 22.00 23.82 9.34
C TRP A 967 21.94 22.52 10.14
N VAL A 968 21.52 22.67 11.39
CA VAL A 968 21.45 21.57 12.34
C VAL A 968 20.01 21.36 12.77
N ASP A 969 19.67 20.13 13.13
CA ASP A 969 18.38 19.84 13.77
C ASP A 969 18.32 20.60 15.10
N LYS A 970 17.23 21.35 15.32
CA LYS A 970 17.08 22.19 16.51
C LYS A 970 17.05 21.39 17.82
N ALA A 971 16.68 20.11 17.78
CA ALA A 971 16.55 19.28 18.98
C ALA A 971 17.89 18.74 19.48
N HIS A 972 18.87 18.51 18.60
CA HIS A 972 20.15 17.91 18.99
C HIS A 972 21.39 18.65 18.47
N GLY A 973 21.23 19.73 17.71
CA GLY A 973 22.35 20.56 17.25
C GLY A 973 23.30 19.85 16.27
N LEU A 974 22.88 18.74 15.63
CA LEU A 974 23.68 18.01 14.66
C LEU A 974 23.12 18.16 13.24
N PRO A 975 23.95 17.99 12.19
CA PRO A 975 23.54 18.19 10.79
C PRO A 975 22.34 17.32 10.38
N ASP A 976 21.35 17.91 9.71
CA ASP A 976 20.20 17.18 9.14
C ASP A 976 20.48 16.80 7.67
N LEU A 977 21.34 15.80 7.48
CA LEU A 977 21.65 15.23 6.17
C LEU A 977 21.96 13.73 6.28
N PHE A 978 21.68 12.95 5.22
CA PHE A 978 22.07 11.54 5.15
C PHE A 978 23.29 11.33 4.27
N LEU A 979 24.21 10.48 4.72
CA LEU A 979 25.32 9.96 3.94
C LEU A 979 25.06 8.50 3.60
N ILE A 980 24.81 8.24 2.32
CA ILE A 980 24.37 6.95 1.82
C ILE A 980 25.44 6.39 0.89
N SER A 981 25.69 5.09 0.96
CA SER A 981 26.55 4.38 0.00
C SER A 981 25.94 3.06 -0.47
N PRO A 982 26.26 2.56 -1.68
CA PRO A 982 25.92 1.19 -2.09
C PRO A 982 26.65 0.14 -1.26
N PHE A 983 27.84 0.46 -0.71
CA PHE A 983 28.74 -0.51 -0.11
C PHE A 983 28.85 -0.34 1.40
N LYS A 984 28.84 -1.47 2.13
CA LYS A 984 28.97 -1.49 3.58
C LYS A 984 30.32 -0.98 4.06
N SER A 985 31.41 -1.33 3.38
CA SER A 985 32.76 -0.89 3.71
C SER A 985 32.88 0.63 3.66
N VAL A 986 32.31 1.27 2.63
CA VAL A 986 32.27 2.74 2.49
C VAL A 986 31.56 3.38 3.68
N ALA A 987 30.37 2.88 4.04
CA ALA A 987 29.61 3.44 5.16
C ALA A 987 30.33 3.27 6.52
N GLN A 988 31.06 2.16 6.71
CA GLN A 988 31.83 1.90 7.93
C GLN A 988 33.03 2.84 8.05
N GLU A 989 33.83 2.98 7.00
CA GLU A 989 34.97 3.90 6.98
C GLU A 989 34.52 5.36 7.12
N LEU A 990 33.42 5.74 6.47
CA LEU A 990 32.85 7.09 6.61
C LEU A 990 32.39 7.38 8.04
N THR A 991 31.83 6.37 8.72
CA THR A 991 31.45 6.48 10.14
C THR A 991 32.69 6.69 11.01
N GLY A 992 33.78 5.95 10.73
CA GLY A 992 35.05 6.11 11.43
C GLY A 992 35.66 7.49 11.23
N LEU A 993 35.70 7.96 9.98
CA LEU A 993 36.21 9.28 9.61
C LEU A 993 35.43 10.41 10.31
N LEU A 994 34.10 10.41 10.21
CA LEU A 994 33.25 11.42 10.83
C LEU A 994 33.35 11.41 12.35
N ARG A 995 33.58 10.24 12.96
CA ARG A 995 33.82 10.15 14.40
C ARG A 995 35.17 10.75 14.79
N ALA A 996 36.20 10.58 13.96
CA ALA A 996 37.53 11.13 14.20
C ALA A 996 37.56 12.67 14.11
N CYS A 997 36.72 13.26 13.25
CA CYS A 997 36.59 14.72 13.11
C CYS A 997 35.32 15.28 13.77
N ALA A 998 34.76 14.62 14.80
CA ALA A 998 33.52 15.05 15.45
C ALA A 998 33.58 16.50 15.97
N ASP A 999 34.74 16.94 16.46
CA ASP A 999 34.97 18.30 16.97
C ASP A 999 34.70 19.40 15.92
N GLU A 1000 34.74 19.07 14.62
CA GLU A 1000 34.53 20.03 13.53
C GLU A 1000 33.06 20.24 13.15
N TRP A 1001 32.17 19.31 13.48
CA TRP A 1001 30.77 19.33 13.01
C TRP A 1001 29.71 19.05 14.08
N ALA A 1002 30.08 18.48 15.23
CA ALA A 1002 29.14 18.07 16.25
C ALA A 1002 28.87 19.14 17.33
N GLY A 1003 29.55 20.29 17.27
CA GLY A 1003 29.38 21.37 18.24
C GLY A 1003 29.65 20.90 19.68
N GLU A 1004 28.70 21.15 20.59
CA GLU A 1004 28.77 20.73 21.99
C GLU A 1004 28.09 19.36 22.28
N ALA A 1005 27.74 18.60 21.23
CA ALA A 1005 27.05 17.32 21.42
C ALA A 1005 27.94 16.27 22.11
N ASP A 1006 27.32 15.45 22.97
CA ASP A 1006 28.04 14.38 23.67
C ASP A 1006 28.30 13.16 22.78
N ASP A 1007 29.17 12.26 23.28
CA ASP A 1007 29.54 11.02 22.60
C ASP A 1007 28.35 10.09 22.27
N GLU A 1008 27.29 10.12 23.10
CA GLU A 1008 26.10 9.29 22.89
C GLU A 1008 25.27 9.84 21.73
N ALA A 1009 25.05 11.16 21.69
CA ALA A 1009 24.37 11.86 20.62
C ALA A 1009 25.11 11.70 19.28
N ILE A 1010 26.43 11.85 19.26
CA ILE A 1010 27.26 11.62 18.07
C ILE A 1010 27.13 10.18 17.59
N ALA A 1011 27.27 9.19 18.47
CA ALA A 1011 27.14 7.78 18.11
C ALA A 1011 25.75 7.44 17.56
N LYS A 1012 24.70 8.03 18.15
CA LYS A 1012 23.31 7.87 17.70
C LYS A 1012 23.10 8.52 16.32
N TRP A 1013 23.66 9.70 16.10
CA TRP A 1013 23.58 10.40 14.82
C TRP A 1013 24.27 9.60 13.72
N LEU A 1014 25.51 9.16 13.95
CA LEU A 1014 26.28 8.35 13.00
C LEU A 1014 25.52 7.08 12.60
N HIS A 1015 24.94 6.37 13.58
CA HIS A 1015 24.13 5.18 13.32
C HIS A 1015 22.83 5.48 12.55
N GLY A 1016 22.26 6.68 12.75
CA GLY A 1016 21.02 7.12 12.13
C GLY A 1016 21.16 7.70 10.73
N HIS A 1017 22.31 8.34 10.43
CA HIS A 1017 22.54 9.23 9.29
C HIS A 1017 23.67 8.79 8.36
N VAL A 1018 24.47 7.78 8.73
CA VAL A 1018 25.49 7.16 7.85
C VAL A 1018 25.17 5.68 7.65
N GLY A 1019 25.21 5.19 6.41
CA GLY A 1019 24.83 3.80 6.15
C GLY A 1019 24.68 3.42 4.69
N THR A 1020 24.19 2.20 4.47
CA THR A 1020 23.94 1.68 3.12
C THR A 1020 22.55 2.05 2.62
N VAL A 1021 22.31 1.94 1.32
CA VAL A 1021 20.98 2.17 0.71
C VAL A 1021 19.86 1.38 1.42
N HIS A 1022 20.11 0.12 1.79
CA HIS A 1022 19.17 -0.73 2.54
C HIS A 1022 18.81 -0.15 3.92
N THR A 1023 19.78 0.47 4.60
CA THR A 1023 19.60 1.05 5.95
C THR A 1023 18.69 2.28 5.95
N PHE A 1024 18.63 3.00 4.83
CA PHE A 1024 17.81 4.22 4.69
C PHE A 1024 16.46 3.98 4.06
N GLN A 1025 16.12 2.74 3.72
CA GLN A 1025 14.83 2.47 3.10
C GLN A 1025 13.68 2.85 4.05
N GLY A 1026 12.66 3.51 3.51
CA GLY A 1026 11.56 4.10 4.28
C GLY A 1026 11.90 5.39 5.04
N LYS A 1027 13.17 5.84 5.07
CA LYS A 1027 13.58 7.15 5.61
C LYS A 1027 13.62 8.21 4.50
N GLU A 1028 13.67 9.47 4.91
CA GLU A 1028 13.79 10.64 4.03
C GLU A 1028 14.51 11.78 4.77
N CYS A 1029 15.26 12.59 4.03
CA CYS A 1029 15.95 13.77 4.57
C CYS A 1029 15.93 14.89 3.52
N GLU A 1030 16.07 16.14 3.96
CA GLU A 1030 16.13 17.30 3.06
C GLU A 1030 17.30 17.19 2.08
N THR A 1031 18.47 16.77 2.57
CA THR A 1031 19.71 16.62 1.80
C THR A 1031 20.28 15.21 1.93
N VAL A 1032 20.71 14.62 0.81
CA VAL A 1032 21.43 13.35 0.76
C VAL A 1032 22.76 13.53 0.05
N VAL A 1033 23.81 12.98 0.65
CA VAL A 1033 25.14 12.81 0.07
C VAL A 1033 25.30 11.33 -0.28
N PHE A 1034 25.37 11.03 -1.58
CA PHE A 1034 25.53 9.69 -2.11
C PHE A 1034 27.00 9.43 -2.45
N VAL A 1035 27.69 8.70 -1.57
CA VAL A 1035 29.11 8.36 -1.68
C VAL A 1035 29.26 7.02 -2.39
N LEU A 1036 29.75 7.05 -3.62
CA LEU A 1036 29.65 5.93 -4.55
C LEU A 1036 30.66 4.82 -4.27
N GLY A 1037 31.94 5.15 -4.08
CA GLY A 1037 33.03 4.19 -4.00
C GLY A 1037 33.09 3.25 -5.21
N GLY A 1038 33.44 1.99 -4.94
CA GLY A 1038 33.39 0.90 -5.91
C GLY A 1038 34.70 0.76 -6.69
N LYS A 1039 35.61 -0.08 -6.19
CA LYS A 1039 36.93 -0.35 -6.76
C LYS A 1039 36.91 -0.94 -8.19
N THR A 1040 36.05 -1.93 -8.45
CA THR A 1040 36.04 -2.69 -9.71
C THR A 1040 34.82 -2.39 -10.58
N ASN A 1041 34.87 -2.75 -11.88
CA ASN A 1041 33.72 -2.60 -12.78
C ASN A 1041 32.56 -3.51 -12.35
N GLU A 1042 32.85 -4.69 -11.83
CA GLU A 1042 31.86 -5.66 -11.37
C GLU A 1042 31.08 -5.09 -10.17
N ALA A 1043 31.78 -4.47 -9.21
CA ALA A 1043 31.14 -3.81 -8.07
C ALA A 1043 30.22 -2.67 -8.52
N ARG A 1044 30.66 -1.85 -9.48
CA ARG A 1044 29.84 -0.77 -10.05
C ARG A 1044 28.66 -1.30 -10.85
N ASN A 1045 28.82 -2.37 -11.64
CA ASN A 1045 27.74 -3.02 -12.37
C ASN A 1045 26.73 -3.68 -11.45
N TRP A 1046 27.16 -4.21 -10.29
CA TRP A 1046 26.24 -4.68 -9.27
C TRP A 1046 25.39 -3.51 -8.71
N ALA A 1047 26.03 -2.38 -8.41
CA ALA A 1047 25.35 -1.22 -7.83
C ALA A 1047 24.46 -0.43 -8.82
N ALA A 1048 24.84 -0.40 -10.11
CA ALA A 1048 24.22 0.44 -11.14
C ALA A 1048 23.84 -0.30 -12.44
N GLY A 1049 23.76 -1.64 -12.39
CA GLY A 1049 23.26 -2.47 -13.47
C GLY A 1049 21.73 -2.65 -13.44
N ARG A 1050 21.11 -2.44 -12.27
CA ARG A 1050 19.66 -2.36 -12.08
C ARG A 1050 19.29 -0.99 -11.49
N PRO A 1051 18.04 -0.50 -11.69
CA PRO A 1051 17.68 0.84 -11.23
C PRO A 1051 17.59 0.94 -9.69
N ASN A 1052 17.39 -0.17 -8.99
CA ASN A 1052 16.90 -0.23 -7.61
C ASN A 1052 17.75 0.59 -6.62
N ILE A 1053 19.08 0.40 -6.62
CA ILE A 1053 20.01 1.07 -5.67
C ILE A 1053 20.05 2.58 -5.90
N ILE A 1054 20.24 3.02 -7.16
CA ILE A 1054 20.28 4.44 -7.52
C ILE A 1054 18.92 5.10 -7.29
N ASN A 1055 17.83 4.44 -7.68
CA ASN A 1055 16.46 4.90 -7.47
C ASN A 1055 16.19 5.16 -5.98
N VAL A 1056 16.57 4.22 -5.12
CA VAL A 1056 16.33 4.34 -3.68
C VAL A 1056 17.20 5.44 -3.08
N ALA A 1057 18.48 5.52 -3.43
CA ALA A 1057 19.38 6.57 -2.96
C ALA A 1057 18.89 7.98 -3.35
N ALA A 1058 18.53 8.18 -4.63
CA ALA A 1058 18.03 9.46 -5.11
C ALA A 1058 16.70 9.86 -4.45
N THR A 1059 15.79 8.91 -4.25
CA THR A 1059 14.45 9.17 -3.65
C THR A 1059 14.46 9.30 -2.12
N ARG A 1060 15.62 9.19 -1.47
CA ARG A 1060 15.77 9.58 -0.05
C ARG A 1060 15.88 11.09 0.12
N ALA A 1061 16.38 11.80 -0.89
CA ALA A 1061 16.51 13.25 -0.88
C ALA A 1061 15.17 13.90 -1.20
N LYS A 1062 14.67 14.75 -0.30
CA LYS A 1062 13.51 15.61 -0.60
C LYS A 1062 13.90 16.74 -1.54
N ARG A 1063 15.10 17.32 -1.40
CA ARG A 1063 15.46 18.54 -2.16
C ARG A 1063 16.83 18.55 -2.78
N ARG A 1064 17.84 17.96 -2.13
CA ARG A 1064 19.22 17.99 -2.64
C ARG A 1064 19.87 16.63 -2.61
N LEU A 1065 20.50 16.32 -3.73
CA LEU A 1065 21.32 15.14 -3.93
C LEU A 1065 22.71 15.60 -4.36
N TYR A 1066 23.70 15.32 -3.52
CA TYR A 1066 25.11 15.47 -3.83
C TYR A 1066 25.71 14.10 -4.08
N VAL A 1067 26.23 13.86 -5.28
CA VAL A 1067 26.88 12.58 -5.62
C VAL A 1067 28.39 12.77 -5.55
N ILE A 1068 29.09 11.85 -4.89
CA ILE A 1068 30.55 11.87 -4.77
C ILE A 1068 31.11 10.59 -5.36
N GLY A 1069 32.01 10.73 -6.33
CA GLY A 1069 32.76 9.61 -6.91
C GLY A 1069 33.24 9.90 -8.33
N SER A 1070 33.91 8.94 -8.94
CA SER A 1070 34.43 9.09 -10.31
C SER A 1070 33.30 9.03 -11.35
N ARG A 1071 32.91 10.17 -11.91
CA ARG A 1071 31.88 10.27 -12.95
C ARG A 1071 32.25 9.41 -14.16
N GLN A 1072 33.50 9.49 -14.60
CA GLN A 1072 34.00 8.72 -15.74
C GLN A 1072 33.83 7.20 -15.57
N GLN A 1073 34.08 6.67 -14.36
CA GLN A 1073 33.97 5.24 -14.09
C GLN A 1073 32.52 4.79 -13.99
N TRP A 1074 31.67 5.57 -13.32
CA TRP A 1074 30.26 5.23 -13.10
C TRP A 1074 29.40 5.40 -14.37
N SER A 1075 29.70 6.37 -15.24
CA SER A 1075 29.00 6.58 -16.52
C SER A 1075 29.19 5.43 -17.55
N ARG A 1076 30.03 4.44 -17.24
CA ARG A 1076 30.17 3.20 -18.03
C ARG A 1076 29.05 2.20 -17.76
N THR A 1077 28.39 2.31 -16.62
CA THR A 1077 27.22 1.49 -16.26
C THR A 1077 25.95 2.14 -16.79
N LEU A 1078 24.89 1.36 -17.01
CA LEU A 1078 23.64 1.86 -17.60
C LEU A 1078 23.02 2.98 -16.75
N PHE A 1079 22.76 2.70 -15.46
CA PHE A 1079 22.09 3.66 -14.58
C PHE A 1079 23.05 4.70 -14.01
N GLY A 1080 24.35 4.39 -13.92
CA GLY A 1080 25.36 5.39 -13.57
C GLY A 1080 25.52 6.48 -14.64
N ARG A 1081 25.28 6.16 -15.92
CA ARG A 1081 25.19 7.18 -16.97
C ARG A 1081 24.00 8.11 -16.78
N GLN A 1082 22.81 7.56 -16.55
CA GLN A 1082 21.60 8.37 -16.31
C GLN A 1082 21.73 9.26 -15.07
N LEU A 1083 22.33 8.75 -13.99
CA LEU A 1083 22.67 9.56 -12.81
C LEU A 1083 23.64 10.71 -13.15
N ALA A 1084 24.66 10.43 -13.96
CA ALA A 1084 25.65 11.42 -14.39
C ALA A 1084 25.10 12.47 -15.36
N ASP A 1085 24.10 12.11 -16.18
CA ASP A 1085 23.41 13.01 -17.11
C ASP A 1085 22.42 13.93 -16.39
N ALA A 1086 21.82 13.46 -15.28
CA ALA A 1086 20.86 14.21 -14.49
C ALA A 1086 21.49 15.28 -13.58
N LEU A 1087 22.81 15.22 -13.34
CA LEU A 1087 23.50 16.08 -12.37
C LEU A 1087 24.64 16.89 -13.02
N PRO A 1088 24.70 18.22 -12.79
CA PRO A 1088 25.82 19.04 -13.22
C PRO A 1088 27.09 18.68 -12.43
N ILE A 1089 28.26 18.89 -13.03
CA ILE A 1089 29.57 18.57 -12.41
C ILE A 1089 30.08 19.77 -11.62
N VAL A 1090 30.64 19.49 -10.45
CA VAL A 1090 31.56 20.37 -9.73
C VAL A 1090 32.90 19.66 -9.64
N SER A 1091 33.86 20.07 -10.47
CA SER A 1091 35.27 19.68 -10.35
C SER A 1091 35.87 20.39 -9.13
N GLN A 1092 36.73 19.73 -8.34
CA GLN A 1092 37.24 20.21 -7.04
C GLN A 1092 37.51 21.74 -6.90
N PRO A 1093 37.35 22.30 -5.69
CA PRO A 1093 37.55 23.72 -5.41
C PRO A 1093 38.99 24.16 -5.54
N GLY A 1094 39.22 25.09 -6.46
CA GLY A 1094 40.18 26.15 -6.25
C GLY A 1094 39.40 27.45 -6.15
N SER A 1095 39.39 28.05 -4.96
CA SER A 1095 39.04 29.45 -4.63
C SER A 1095 37.64 29.86 -4.13
N GLU A 1096 36.59 29.03 -4.09
CA GLU A 1096 35.32 29.38 -3.39
C GLU A 1096 34.51 28.16 -2.84
N LEU A 1097 35.14 27.16 -2.20
CA LEU A 1097 34.40 26.17 -1.37
C LEU A 1097 34.89 26.18 0.07
#